data_AF-A0A1C5DA13-F1
#
_entry.id   AF-A0A1C5DA13-F1
#
_cell.length_a   1.000
_cell.length_b   1.000
_cell.length_c   1.000
_cell.angle_alpha   90.00
_cell.angle_beta   90.00
_cell.angle_gamma   90.00
#
_symmetry.space_group_name_H-M   'P 1'
#
loop_
_entity.id
_entity.type
_entity.pdbx_description
1 polymer ?
#
loop_
_entity_poly.entity_id
_entity_poly.type
_entity_poly.pdbx_seq_one_letter_code
_entity_poly.pdbx_strand_id
1 'polypeptide(L)'
;MVENLFEQNILWSVLAAVFWGFAARGARKLATRPTAVSVRRRARLGLVLLCTALVVLVVRVAAALALAGAAGWLGGADYVLFGALPLVLAGAAVVALSVPAYWRVVRATRHPEAAAEGAQPPDPSMLRQLASRMGLVVPVQVGCVAAFLGAACTLHPPTPPFTLTLVVELTLLFAAAGGLVLLQQQRRTAVGAPDWRPPSRAKRMLRATAVVTTLTVLAVSGCSLAAEQSRLPGRIGGSAHQHSFDTGGGPSAGQAPLRTVDDLTGDRAGKPDRRFTLTATDRTMRLASGEKVAALAFNGQLPGPELRVRSGQLVEVTLVNRNVRDGVTLHWHGVDVPNAEDGVAGVTQDAVLPGRRHVYRFRPDRAGTFWYHSHQQSSSAVARGLFGALVVEEPEAAKDPEAVDRTVVAHAWAVDSGGGGGHGGGALSGVNGAGGTLRTAFGDDTRMRKEEVPPGTPVRLRLVNADNCPRTYLLAGAAFKVAAIDGNEVSGPTELHNARLRLAGGGRYDLTFRQPAGPVRLTVVGDANASSASHSFEGCGEDGAYGKGRVETASLLLDGGGGSEPAPAAGPLFDPLRYGTPADTPFGSSPHFDRDFHLVLGNSFGFFDGRPMVLWTINNAVYPDIPALLVKEGDLVRTTFVNRSLDDHPMHLHGHRMLVLSRNGEKATGSPWWTDTLNVAPGERYEVAFRADNPGLWMDHCHNLDHARDGMVLHLAYDGVSSPYETGRSTGNRPE
;
A
#
# COMPACT_ATOMS: atom_id res chain seq x y z
N MET A 1 -17.27 0.92 1.82
CA MET A 1 -18.02 0.92 0.55
C MET A 1 -17.10 0.74 -0.66
N VAL A 2 -16.04 1.56 -0.78
CA VAL A 2 -15.06 1.49 -1.87
C VAL A 2 -14.30 0.16 -1.90
N GLU A 3 -13.87 -0.34 -0.74
CA GLU A 3 -13.21 -1.66 -0.59
C GLU A 3 -14.03 -2.80 -1.21
N ASN A 4 -15.31 -2.92 -0.85
CA ASN A 4 -16.23 -3.90 -1.42
C ASN A 4 -16.38 -3.73 -2.95
N LEU A 5 -16.29 -2.51 -3.49
CA LEU A 5 -16.30 -2.29 -4.93
C LEU A 5 -15.03 -2.84 -5.61
N PHE A 6 -13.85 -2.72 -4.99
CA PHE A 6 -12.62 -3.33 -5.51
C PHE A 6 -12.72 -4.86 -5.56
N GLU A 7 -13.14 -5.49 -4.46
CA GLU A 7 -13.34 -6.95 -4.39
C GLU A 7 -14.37 -7.45 -5.42
N GLN A 8 -15.51 -6.76 -5.51
CA GLN A 8 -16.54 -7.07 -6.50
C GLN A 8 -16.00 -6.96 -7.92
N ASN A 9 -15.20 -5.94 -8.21
CA ASN A 9 -14.65 -5.75 -9.54
C ASN A 9 -13.68 -6.88 -9.93
N ILE A 10 -12.84 -7.35 -8.99
CA ILE A 10 -12.00 -8.54 -9.19
C ILE A 10 -12.87 -9.77 -9.49
N LEU A 11 -13.88 -10.02 -8.64
CA LEU A 11 -14.80 -11.15 -8.81
C LEU A 11 -15.50 -11.13 -10.17
N TRP A 12 -16.09 -9.99 -10.56
CA TRP A 12 -16.80 -9.85 -11.82
C TRP A 12 -15.88 -9.94 -13.04
N SER A 13 -14.60 -9.55 -12.89
CA SER A 13 -13.58 -9.71 -13.93
C SER A 13 -13.25 -11.19 -14.17
N VAL A 14 -13.07 -11.96 -13.10
CA VAL A 14 -12.84 -13.42 -13.18
C VAL A 14 -14.07 -14.14 -13.74
N LEU A 15 -15.27 -13.80 -13.24
CA LEU A 15 -16.52 -14.37 -13.73
C LEU A 15 -16.75 -14.06 -15.22
N ALA A 16 -16.43 -12.83 -15.67
CA ALA A 16 -16.49 -12.48 -17.08
C ALA A 16 -15.61 -13.42 -17.91
N ALA A 17 -14.34 -13.61 -17.54
CA ALA A 17 -13.44 -14.52 -18.25
C ALA A 17 -13.99 -15.97 -18.32
N VAL A 18 -14.57 -16.46 -17.22
CA VAL A 18 -15.19 -17.80 -17.15
C VAL A 18 -16.39 -17.94 -18.10
N PHE A 19 -17.37 -17.04 -18.01
CA PHE A 19 -18.60 -17.13 -18.81
C PHE A 19 -18.35 -16.89 -20.29
N TRP A 20 -17.50 -15.92 -20.63
CA TRP A 20 -17.08 -15.70 -22.02
C TRP A 20 -16.30 -16.90 -22.57
N GLY A 21 -15.46 -17.54 -21.75
CA GLY A 21 -14.79 -18.81 -22.09
C GLY A 21 -15.76 -19.94 -22.43
N PHE A 22 -16.81 -20.13 -21.61
CA PHE A 22 -17.85 -21.12 -21.90
C PHE A 22 -18.64 -20.77 -23.16
N ALA A 23 -19.00 -19.51 -23.36
CA ALA A 23 -19.72 -19.04 -24.54
C ALA A 23 -18.88 -19.26 -25.82
N ALA A 24 -17.60 -18.87 -25.82
CA ALA A 24 -16.68 -19.05 -26.94
C ALA A 24 -16.46 -20.54 -27.28
N ARG A 25 -16.30 -21.39 -26.26
CA ARG A 25 -16.22 -22.84 -26.45
C ARG A 25 -17.52 -23.41 -27.02
N GLY A 26 -18.66 -22.92 -26.56
CA GLY A 26 -19.99 -23.28 -27.04
C GLY A 26 -20.19 -22.94 -28.52
N ALA A 27 -19.95 -21.67 -28.89
CA ALA A 27 -20.00 -21.16 -30.25
C ALA A 27 -19.08 -21.95 -31.18
N ARG A 28 -17.82 -22.17 -30.76
CA ARG A 28 -16.87 -22.98 -31.51
C ARG A 28 -17.42 -24.39 -31.75
N LYS A 29 -17.93 -25.09 -30.74
CA LYS A 29 -18.39 -26.48 -30.87
C LYS A 29 -19.76 -26.67 -31.54
N LEU A 30 -20.46 -25.61 -31.93
CA LEU A 30 -21.81 -25.71 -32.49
C LEU A 30 -21.83 -26.48 -33.81
N ALA A 31 -20.90 -26.17 -34.72
CA ALA A 31 -20.79 -26.81 -36.02
C ALA A 31 -20.29 -28.27 -36.01
N THR A 32 -19.93 -28.82 -34.84
CA THR A 32 -19.46 -30.21 -34.72
C THR A 32 -20.52 -31.15 -34.14
N ARG A 33 -21.77 -30.68 -34.03
CA ARG A 33 -22.87 -31.45 -33.45
C ARG A 33 -23.50 -32.35 -34.51
N PRO A 34 -23.79 -33.63 -34.19
CA PRO A 34 -24.12 -34.63 -35.19
C PRO A 34 -25.55 -34.53 -35.74
N THR A 35 -26.49 -33.96 -34.97
CA THR A 35 -27.92 -33.92 -35.33
C THR A 35 -28.51 -32.52 -35.21
N ALA A 36 -29.53 -32.21 -36.02
CA ALA A 36 -30.25 -30.93 -35.97
C ALA A 36 -30.81 -30.63 -34.56
N VAL A 37 -31.33 -31.66 -33.86
CA VAL A 37 -31.79 -31.55 -32.46
C VAL A 37 -30.66 -31.14 -31.52
N SER A 38 -29.48 -31.77 -31.65
CA SER A 38 -28.32 -31.45 -30.82
C SER A 38 -27.75 -30.06 -31.12
N VAL A 39 -27.78 -29.61 -32.39
CA VAL A 39 -27.44 -28.25 -32.81
C VAL A 39 -28.43 -27.27 -32.17
N ARG A 40 -29.74 -27.49 -32.28
CA ARG A 40 -30.79 -26.63 -31.68
C ARG A 40 -30.62 -26.48 -30.18
N ARG A 41 -30.46 -27.60 -29.47
CA ARG A 41 -30.26 -27.60 -28.00
C ARG A 41 -29.00 -26.82 -27.61
N ARG A 42 -27.90 -27.00 -28.33
CA ARG A 42 -26.64 -26.30 -28.05
C ARG A 42 -26.62 -24.85 -28.52
N ALA A 43 -27.37 -24.50 -29.55
CA ALA A 43 -27.58 -23.12 -29.98
C ALA A 43 -28.39 -22.35 -28.93
N ARG A 44 -29.46 -22.94 -28.38
CA ARG A 44 -30.21 -22.37 -27.25
C ARG A 44 -29.34 -22.20 -26.00
N LEU A 45 -28.58 -23.23 -25.63
CA LEU A 45 -27.62 -23.11 -24.53
C LEU A 45 -26.56 -22.03 -24.79
N GLY A 46 -26.09 -21.90 -26.03
CA GLY A 46 -25.15 -20.86 -26.43
C GLY A 46 -25.75 -19.45 -26.28
N LEU A 47 -27.01 -19.26 -26.67
CA LEU A 47 -27.74 -18.01 -26.42
C LEU A 47 -27.85 -17.71 -24.92
N VAL A 48 -28.18 -18.71 -24.09
CA VAL A 48 -28.23 -18.53 -22.63
C VAL A 48 -26.86 -18.12 -22.09
N LEU A 49 -25.78 -18.81 -22.47
CA LEU A 49 -24.42 -18.46 -22.05
C LEU A 49 -23.99 -17.05 -22.51
N LEU A 50 -24.38 -16.64 -23.73
CA LEU A 50 -24.12 -15.29 -24.23
C LEU A 50 -24.91 -14.24 -23.44
N CYS A 51 -26.19 -14.49 -23.15
CA CYS A 51 -26.98 -13.62 -22.31
C CYS A 51 -26.37 -13.49 -20.91
N THR A 52 -25.95 -14.59 -20.29
CA THR A 52 -25.25 -14.57 -18.99
C THR A 52 -23.94 -13.77 -19.08
N ALA A 53 -23.12 -14.00 -20.11
CA ALA A 53 -21.86 -13.27 -20.30
C ALA A 53 -22.07 -11.75 -20.51
N LEU A 54 -23.13 -11.37 -21.22
CA LEU A 54 -23.53 -9.97 -21.41
C LEU A 54 -24.06 -9.34 -20.12
N VAL A 55 -24.84 -10.07 -19.31
CA VAL A 55 -25.28 -9.59 -17.99
C VAL A 55 -24.09 -9.37 -17.07
N VAL A 56 -23.15 -10.32 -17.02
CA VAL A 56 -21.91 -10.18 -16.25
C VAL A 56 -21.09 -8.98 -16.72
N LEU A 57 -21.01 -8.73 -18.03
CA LEU A 57 -20.38 -7.53 -18.59
C LEU A 57 -21.07 -6.24 -18.10
N VAL A 58 -22.40 -6.18 -18.11
CA VAL A 58 -23.14 -5.00 -17.62
C VAL A 58 -22.85 -4.75 -16.14
N VAL A 59 -22.87 -5.80 -15.31
CA VAL A 59 -22.55 -5.69 -13.88
C VAL A 59 -21.11 -5.22 -13.69
N ARG A 60 -20.15 -5.75 -14.47
CA ARG A 60 -18.75 -5.32 -14.43
C ARG A 60 -18.58 -3.85 -14.81
N VAL A 61 -19.25 -3.38 -15.87
CA VAL A 61 -19.22 -1.96 -16.27
C VAL A 61 -19.78 -1.08 -15.16
N ALA A 62 -20.92 -1.48 -14.56
CA ALA A 62 -21.50 -0.74 -13.45
C ALA A 62 -20.55 -0.67 -12.24
N ALA A 63 -19.89 -1.78 -11.89
CA ALA A 63 -18.90 -1.81 -10.81
C ALA A 63 -17.69 -0.90 -11.10
N ALA A 64 -17.13 -0.97 -12.32
CA ALA A 64 -16.00 -0.13 -12.71
C ALA A 64 -16.34 1.37 -12.71
N LEU A 65 -17.53 1.75 -13.21
CA LEU A 65 -18.00 3.13 -13.18
C LEU A 65 -18.32 3.62 -11.77
N ALA A 66 -18.93 2.77 -10.94
CA ALA A 66 -19.19 3.08 -9.53
C ALA A 66 -17.88 3.30 -8.77
N LEU A 67 -16.87 2.48 -9.03
CA LEU A 67 -15.54 2.62 -8.45
C LEU A 67 -14.85 3.91 -8.91
N ALA A 68 -14.87 4.23 -10.21
CA ALA A 68 -14.32 5.49 -10.73
C ALA A 68 -15.06 6.72 -10.17
N GLY A 69 -16.37 6.60 -9.88
CA GLY A 69 -17.14 7.65 -9.23
C GLY A 69 -16.80 7.81 -7.74
N ALA A 70 -16.59 6.70 -7.02
CA ALA A 70 -16.37 6.71 -5.58
C ALA A 70 -14.90 6.97 -5.18
N ALA A 71 -13.94 6.39 -5.88
CA ALA A 71 -12.49 6.54 -5.64
C ALA A 71 -11.86 7.64 -6.53
N GLY A 72 -12.65 8.28 -7.39
CA GLY A 72 -12.18 9.23 -8.40
C GLY A 72 -11.56 8.56 -9.63
N TRP A 73 -11.32 9.36 -10.67
CA TRP A 73 -10.80 8.86 -11.96
C TRP A 73 -9.48 8.11 -11.80
N LEU A 74 -8.53 8.65 -11.04
CA LEU A 74 -7.27 7.99 -10.74
C LEU A 74 -7.44 6.67 -9.98
N GLY A 75 -8.55 6.43 -9.27
CA GLY A 75 -8.82 5.18 -8.56
C GLY A 75 -9.52 4.10 -9.39
N GLY A 76 -10.17 4.47 -10.51
CA GLY A 76 -11.02 3.55 -11.29
C GLY A 76 -10.80 3.52 -12.81
N ALA A 77 -9.98 4.43 -13.37
CA ALA A 77 -9.82 4.57 -14.81
C ALA A 77 -9.30 3.29 -15.49
N ASP A 78 -8.40 2.56 -14.85
CA ASP A 78 -7.84 1.32 -15.35
C ASP A 78 -8.90 0.23 -15.52
N TYR A 79 -9.79 0.07 -14.54
CA TYR A 79 -10.91 -0.87 -14.65
C TYR A 79 -11.89 -0.50 -15.75
N VAL A 80 -12.07 0.79 -16.02
CA VAL A 80 -12.91 1.27 -17.13
C VAL A 80 -12.20 1.03 -18.47
N LEU A 81 -10.96 1.50 -18.61
CA LEU A 81 -10.21 1.53 -19.87
C LEU A 81 -9.74 0.15 -20.32
N PHE A 82 -9.27 -0.69 -19.40
CA PHE A 82 -8.69 -2.00 -19.69
C PHE A 82 -9.62 -3.13 -19.27
N GLY A 83 -10.30 -2.98 -18.13
CA GLY A 83 -11.22 -4.00 -17.62
C GLY A 83 -12.54 -4.09 -18.40
N ALA A 84 -13.14 -2.95 -18.74
CA ALA A 84 -14.51 -2.90 -19.25
C ALA A 84 -14.60 -2.55 -20.75
N LEU A 85 -13.92 -1.49 -21.20
CA LEU A 85 -14.10 -0.91 -22.53
C LEU A 85 -13.84 -1.91 -23.68
N PRO A 86 -12.74 -2.69 -23.72
CA PRO A 86 -12.50 -3.64 -24.81
C PRO A 86 -13.58 -4.73 -24.87
N LEU A 87 -14.07 -5.15 -23.70
CA LEU A 87 -15.12 -6.16 -23.59
C LEU A 87 -16.49 -5.61 -24.01
N VAL A 88 -16.78 -4.33 -23.76
CA VAL A 88 -17.99 -3.65 -24.25
C VAL A 88 -18.01 -3.62 -25.78
N LEU A 89 -16.90 -3.26 -26.42
CA LEU A 89 -16.78 -3.25 -27.89
C LEU A 89 -17.04 -4.64 -28.47
N ALA A 90 -16.46 -5.69 -27.87
CA ALA A 90 -16.71 -7.08 -28.27
C ALA A 90 -18.17 -7.51 -28.01
N GLY A 91 -18.75 -7.10 -26.88
CA GLY A 91 -20.15 -7.34 -26.53
C GLY A 91 -21.13 -6.74 -27.54
N ALA A 92 -20.88 -5.51 -27.98
CA ALA A 92 -21.67 -4.86 -29.03
C ALA A 92 -21.61 -5.66 -30.36
N ALA A 93 -20.42 -6.12 -30.75
CA ALA A 93 -20.27 -6.98 -31.93
C ALA A 93 -21.02 -8.32 -31.78
N VAL A 94 -21.05 -8.91 -30.59
CA VAL A 94 -21.83 -10.12 -30.29
C VAL A 94 -23.33 -9.88 -30.44
N VAL A 95 -23.85 -8.78 -29.91
CA VAL A 95 -25.28 -8.41 -30.03
C VAL A 95 -25.65 -8.17 -31.49
N ALA A 96 -24.81 -7.45 -32.24
CA ALA A 96 -25.08 -7.12 -33.64
C ALA A 96 -24.94 -8.32 -34.59
N LEU A 97 -23.97 -9.21 -34.36
CA LEU A 97 -23.59 -10.25 -35.32
C LEU A 97 -23.94 -11.66 -34.85
N SER A 98 -23.55 -12.00 -33.62
CA SER A 98 -23.64 -13.37 -33.11
C SER A 98 -25.05 -13.74 -32.68
N VAL A 99 -25.76 -12.87 -31.96
CA VAL A 99 -27.14 -13.14 -31.51
C VAL A 99 -28.08 -13.41 -32.70
N PRO A 100 -28.13 -12.58 -33.76
CA PRO A 100 -28.93 -12.88 -34.95
C PRO A 100 -28.50 -14.15 -35.66
N ALA A 101 -27.19 -14.45 -35.68
CA ALA A 101 -26.68 -15.67 -36.30
C ALA A 101 -27.10 -16.93 -35.53
N TYR A 102 -27.11 -16.90 -34.19
CA TYR A 102 -27.65 -17.97 -33.35
C TYR A 102 -29.14 -18.19 -33.60
N TRP A 103 -29.93 -17.12 -33.70
CA TRP A 103 -31.35 -17.22 -34.05
C TRP A 103 -31.58 -17.84 -35.42
N ARG A 104 -30.76 -17.48 -36.41
CA ARG A 104 -30.79 -18.13 -37.75
C ARG A 104 -30.52 -19.63 -37.66
N VAL A 105 -29.53 -20.06 -36.86
CA VAL A 105 -29.27 -21.50 -36.62
C VAL A 105 -30.46 -22.17 -35.93
N VAL A 106 -31.02 -21.56 -34.88
CA VAL A 106 -32.18 -22.10 -34.17
C VAL A 106 -33.38 -22.25 -35.11
N ARG A 107 -33.67 -21.26 -35.95
CA ARG A 107 -34.76 -21.30 -36.94
C ARG A 107 -34.53 -22.39 -37.98
N ALA A 108 -33.32 -22.51 -38.53
CA ALA A 108 -32.96 -23.53 -39.51
C ALA A 108 -33.05 -24.97 -38.96
N THR A 109 -33.02 -25.14 -37.64
CA THR A 109 -33.20 -26.44 -36.96
C THR A 109 -34.63 -26.72 -36.50
N ARG A 110 -35.58 -25.80 -36.74
CA ARG A 110 -37.00 -26.10 -36.51
C ARG A 110 -37.50 -26.95 -37.69
N HIS A 111 -38.02 -28.12 -37.40
CA HIS A 111 -38.96 -28.75 -38.34
C HIS A 111 -40.19 -27.84 -38.42
N PRO A 112 -40.75 -27.55 -39.60
CA PRO A 112 -42.08 -26.96 -39.66
C PRO A 112 -43.02 -27.96 -39.01
N GLU A 113 -43.73 -27.58 -37.96
CA GLU A 113 -44.81 -28.38 -37.35
C GLU A 113 -45.99 -28.60 -38.33
N ALA A 114 -45.83 -28.21 -39.60
CA ALA A 114 -46.78 -28.34 -40.70
C ALA A 114 -46.09 -28.78 -42.02
N ALA A 115 -44.95 -29.46 -41.98
CA ALA A 115 -44.38 -30.06 -43.18
C ALA A 115 -45.03 -31.43 -43.40
N ALA A 116 -45.80 -31.54 -44.49
CA ALA A 116 -46.44 -32.75 -44.98
C ALA A 116 -45.54 -34.00 -44.85
N GLU A 117 -46.19 -35.16 -44.70
CA GLU A 117 -45.56 -36.48 -44.79
C GLU A 117 -44.54 -36.50 -45.95
N GLY A 118 -43.24 -36.61 -45.64
CA GLY A 118 -42.16 -36.65 -46.63
C GLY A 118 -41.10 -35.54 -46.56
N ALA A 119 -41.19 -34.57 -45.65
CA ALA A 119 -40.18 -33.51 -45.56
C ALA A 119 -38.80 -34.02 -45.06
N GLN A 120 -37.80 -33.93 -45.94
CA GLN A 120 -36.43 -34.41 -45.70
C GLN A 120 -35.75 -33.58 -44.57
N PRO A 121 -35.00 -34.21 -43.65
CA PRO A 121 -34.29 -33.48 -42.61
C PRO A 121 -33.29 -32.47 -43.21
N PRO A 122 -33.05 -31.32 -42.55
CA PRO A 122 -32.17 -30.28 -43.07
C PRO A 122 -30.76 -30.83 -43.31
N ASP A 123 -30.18 -30.50 -44.48
CA ASP A 123 -28.85 -30.96 -44.87
C ASP A 123 -27.82 -30.68 -43.75
N PRO A 124 -27.17 -31.72 -43.21
CA PRO A 124 -26.13 -31.58 -42.21
C PRO A 124 -25.00 -30.64 -42.64
N SER A 125 -24.67 -30.57 -43.93
CA SER A 125 -23.61 -29.68 -44.44
C SER A 125 -24.03 -28.21 -44.34
N MET A 126 -25.26 -27.88 -44.74
CA MET A 126 -25.86 -26.55 -44.61
C MET A 126 -25.91 -26.09 -43.14
N LEU A 127 -26.36 -26.95 -42.21
CA LEU A 127 -26.40 -26.62 -40.78
C LEU A 127 -25.00 -26.37 -40.21
N ARG A 128 -24.00 -27.15 -40.63
CA ARG A 128 -22.59 -26.95 -40.24
C ARG A 128 -22.04 -25.62 -40.76
N GLN A 129 -22.36 -25.23 -41.99
CA GLN A 129 -21.94 -23.94 -42.55
C GLN A 129 -22.61 -22.75 -41.84
N LEU A 130 -23.91 -22.85 -41.52
CA LEU A 130 -24.62 -21.83 -40.74
C LEU A 130 -24.02 -21.68 -39.34
N ALA A 131 -23.74 -22.80 -38.66
CA ALA A 131 -23.17 -22.84 -37.32
C ALA A 131 -21.66 -22.49 -37.26
N SER A 132 -20.98 -22.33 -38.40
CA SER A 132 -19.57 -21.94 -38.50
C SER A 132 -19.35 -20.57 -39.14
N ARG A 133 -20.43 -19.79 -39.34
CA ARG A 133 -20.32 -18.41 -39.84
C ARG A 133 -19.43 -17.57 -38.93
N MET A 134 -18.60 -16.73 -39.54
CA MET A 134 -17.66 -15.87 -38.81
C MET A 134 -18.39 -14.96 -37.82
N GLY A 135 -19.49 -14.30 -38.24
CA GLY A 135 -20.29 -13.46 -37.36
C GLY A 135 -20.94 -14.18 -36.17
N LEU A 136 -21.02 -15.51 -36.18
CA LEU A 136 -21.49 -16.31 -35.02
C LEU A 136 -20.37 -16.60 -34.03
N VAL A 137 -19.17 -16.88 -34.53
CA VAL A 137 -18.08 -17.48 -33.74
C VAL A 137 -17.03 -16.43 -33.34
N VAL A 138 -16.57 -15.61 -34.28
CA VAL A 138 -15.44 -14.70 -34.07
C VAL A 138 -15.75 -13.65 -33.00
N PRO A 139 -16.88 -12.92 -33.02
CA PRO A 139 -17.15 -11.91 -31.99
C PRO A 139 -17.17 -12.50 -30.57
N VAL A 140 -17.71 -13.71 -30.41
CA VAL A 140 -17.73 -14.41 -29.12
C VAL A 140 -16.32 -14.80 -28.66
N GLN A 141 -15.47 -15.26 -29.58
CA GLN A 141 -14.07 -15.59 -29.26
C GLN A 141 -13.24 -14.34 -28.97
N VAL A 142 -13.46 -13.24 -29.68
CA VAL A 142 -12.82 -11.95 -29.40
C VAL A 142 -13.25 -11.43 -28.03
N GLY A 143 -14.55 -11.51 -27.68
CA GLY A 143 -15.02 -11.16 -26.33
C GLY A 143 -14.43 -12.04 -25.23
N CYS A 144 -14.15 -13.31 -25.53
CA CYS A 144 -13.39 -14.17 -24.62
C CYS A 144 -11.95 -13.66 -24.42
N VAL A 145 -11.23 -13.31 -25.49
CA VAL A 145 -9.87 -12.75 -25.37
C VAL A 145 -9.90 -11.44 -24.58
N ALA A 146 -10.82 -10.53 -24.91
CA ALA A 146 -11.00 -9.27 -24.19
C ALA A 146 -11.33 -9.48 -22.71
N ALA A 147 -12.16 -10.47 -22.37
CA ALA A 147 -12.48 -10.78 -20.97
C ALA A 147 -11.26 -11.31 -20.19
N PHE A 148 -10.41 -12.13 -20.82
CA PHE A 148 -9.17 -12.61 -20.20
C PHE A 148 -8.12 -11.51 -20.06
N LEU A 149 -7.93 -10.67 -21.09
CA LEU A 149 -7.04 -9.50 -21.02
C LEU A 149 -7.51 -8.53 -19.93
N GLY A 150 -8.79 -8.17 -19.94
CA GLY A 150 -9.35 -7.31 -18.91
C GLY A 150 -9.27 -7.91 -17.50
N ALA A 151 -9.36 -9.24 -17.34
CA ALA A 151 -9.13 -9.89 -16.05
C ALA A 151 -7.66 -9.81 -15.62
N ALA A 152 -6.72 -10.01 -16.55
CA ALA A 152 -5.29 -9.84 -16.29
C ALA A 152 -4.95 -8.40 -15.89
N CYS A 153 -5.47 -7.40 -16.60
CA CYS A 153 -5.32 -5.98 -16.25
C CYS A 153 -6.06 -5.58 -14.97
N THR A 154 -7.03 -6.36 -14.49
CA THR A 154 -7.65 -6.14 -13.17
C THR A 154 -6.78 -6.68 -12.03
N LEU A 155 -6.06 -7.78 -12.27
CA LEU A 155 -5.12 -8.36 -11.30
C LEU A 155 -3.76 -7.66 -11.30
N HIS A 156 -3.38 -7.06 -12.43
CA HIS A 156 -2.17 -6.26 -12.61
C HIS A 156 -2.56 -4.92 -13.26
N PRO A 157 -3.07 -3.98 -12.47
CA PRO A 157 -3.60 -2.72 -12.97
C PRO A 157 -2.51 -1.90 -13.68
N PRO A 158 -2.74 -1.47 -14.92
CA PRO A 158 -1.95 -0.43 -15.54
C PRO A 158 -1.97 0.83 -14.68
N THR A 159 -0.87 1.58 -14.71
CA THR A 159 -0.75 2.84 -13.99
C THR A 159 -0.57 4.01 -14.95
N PRO A 160 -0.99 5.22 -14.56
CA PRO A 160 -0.80 6.40 -15.39
C PRO A 160 0.68 6.62 -15.73
N PRO A 161 1.00 7.10 -16.94
CA PRO A 161 0.08 7.42 -18.04
C PRO A 161 -0.42 6.18 -18.80
N PHE A 162 -1.74 6.08 -19.01
CA PHE A 162 -2.36 4.87 -19.60
C PHE A 162 -2.16 4.69 -21.11
N THR A 163 -1.76 5.74 -21.83
CA THR A 163 -1.85 5.80 -23.30
C THR A 163 -1.10 4.67 -24.00
N LEU A 164 0.18 4.46 -23.65
CA LEU A 164 1.01 3.44 -24.29
C LEU A 164 0.45 2.03 -23.99
N THR A 165 0.12 1.77 -22.73
CA THR A 165 -0.43 0.49 -22.30
C THR A 165 -1.73 0.17 -23.02
N LEU A 166 -2.61 1.15 -23.19
CA LEU A 166 -3.89 0.97 -23.88
C LEU A 166 -3.67 0.69 -25.38
N VAL A 167 -2.73 1.38 -26.02
CA VAL A 167 -2.37 1.12 -27.42
C VAL A 167 -1.84 -0.30 -27.60
N VAL A 168 -0.97 -0.76 -26.70
CA VAL A 168 -0.43 -2.13 -26.72
C VAL A 168 -1.54 -3.15 -26.55
N GLU A 169 -2.42 -3.00 -25.56
CA GLU A 169 -3.53 -3.92 -25.32
C GLU A 169 -4.47 -4.00 -26.53
N LEU A 170 -4.89 -2.84 -27.07
CA LEU A 170 -5.75 -2.80 -28.24
C LEU A 170 -5.07 -3.46 -29.45
N THR A 171 -3.77 -3.22 -29.66
CA THR A 171 -3.00 -3.85 -30.74
C THR A 171 -2.98 -5.38 -30.60
N LEU A 172 -2.74 -5.88 -29.39
CA LEU A 172 -2.78 -7.32 -29.11
C LEU A 172 -4.18 -7.91 -29.35
N LEU A 173 -5.23 -7.20 -28.95
CA LEU A 173 -6.61 -7.62 -29.18
C LEU A 173 -6.95 -7.65 -30.68
N PHE A 174 -6.53 -6.65 -31.45
CA PHE A 174 -6.71 -6.61 -32.90
C PHE A 174 -5.94 -7.74 -33.61
N ALA A 175 -4.70 -7.99 -33.21
CA ALA A 175 -3.91 -9.10 -33.74
C ALA A 175 -4.56 -10.46 -33.44
N ALA A 176 -5.04 -10.66 -32.20
CA ALA A 176 -5.77 -11.85 -31.81
C ALA A 176 -7.08 -12.01 -32.60
N ALA A 177 -7.82 -10.93 -32.81
CA ALA A 177 -9.04 -10.94 -33.63
C ALA A 177 -8.75 -11.33 -35.09
N GLY A 178 -7.70 -10.78 -35.69
CA GLY A 178 -7.23 -11.14 -37.04
C GLY A 178 -6.84 -12.62 -37.14
N GLY A 179 -6.07 -13.13 -36.17
CA GLY A 179 -5.73 -14.55 -36.09
C GLY A 179 -6.97 -15.45 -35.95
N LEU A 180 -7.93 -15.08 -35.11
CA LEU A 180 -9.19 -15.80 -34.94
C LEU A 180 -10.04 -15.80 -36.23
N VAL A 181 -10.05 -14.70 -36.97
CA VAL A 181 -10.67 -14.61 -38.30
C VAL A 181 -10.07 -15.64 -39.25
N LEU A 182 -8.74 -15.66 -39.40
CA LEU A 182 -8.04 -16.59 -40.28
C LEU A 182 -8.28 -18.06 -39.88
N LEU A 183 -8.16 -18.37 -38.58
CA LEU A 183 -8.39 -19.71 -38.05
C LEU A 183 -9.84 -20.16 -38.25
N GLN A 184 -10.81 -19.26 -38.06
CA GLN A 184 -12.22 -19.58 -38.25
C GLN A 184 -12.58 -19.71 -39.73
N GLN A 185 -11.93 -18.95 -40.62
CA GLN A 185 -12.08 -19.09 -42.08
C GLN A 185 -11.60 -20.47 -42.54
N GLN A 186 -10.37 -20.87 -42.18
CA GLN A 186 -9.84 -22.21 -42.49
C GLN A 186 -10.76 -23.31 -41.95
N ARG A 187 -11.23 -23.15 -40.72
CA ARG A 187 -12.13 -24.09 -40.08
C ARG A 187 -13.48 -24.20 -40.78
N ARG A 188 -14.05 -23.08 -41.21
CA ARG A 188 -15.32 -23.04 -41.95
C ARG A 188 -15.20 -23.80 -43.26
N THR A 189 -14.11 -23.60 -43.99
CA THR A 189 -13.82 -24.36 -45.23
C THR A 189 -13.75 -25.86 -44.95
N ALA A 190 -13.02 -26.28 -43.92
CA ALA A 190 -12.91 -27.69 -43.57
C ALA A 190 -14.25 -28.32 -43.14
N VAL A 191 -15.01 -27.64 -42.27
CA VAL A 191 -16.28 -28.14 -41.72
C VAL A 191 -17.41 -28.14 -42.76
N GLY A 192 -17.31 -27.29 -43.78
CA GLY A 192 -18.25 -27.21 -44.90
C GLY A 192 -18.06 -28.31 -45.96
N ALA A 193 -16.97 -29.08 -45.91
CA ALA A 193 -16.76 -30.18 -46.85
C ALA A 193 -17.83 -31.28 -46.68
N PRO A 194 -18.32 -31.91 -47.78
CA PRO A 194 -19.35 -32.95 -47.73
C PRO A 194 -18.96 -34.11 -46.81
N ASP A 195 -17.72 -34.59 -46.95
CA ASP A 195 -17.18 -35.75 -46.22
C ASP A 195 -16.55 -35.40 -44.86
N TRP A 196 -16.80 -34.20 -44.34
CA TRP A 196 -16.19 -33.78 -43.09
C TRP A 196 -16.58 -34.69 -41.93
N ARG A 197 -15.58 -35.19 -41.21
CA ARG A 197 -15.75 -35.94 -39.96
C ARG A 197 -15.12 -35.21 -38.79
N PRO A 198 -15.72 -35.28 -37.58
CA PRO A 198 -15.10 -34.72 -36.39
C PRO A 198 -13.76 -35.40 -36.11
N PRO A 199 -12.77 -34.66 -35.59
CA PRO A 199 -11.47 -35.25 -35.26
C PRO A 199 -11.62 -36.38 -34.24
N SER A 200 -10.84 -37.46 -34.43
CA SER A 200 -10.81 -38.62 -33.54
C SER A 200 -10.53 -38.23 -32.08
N ARG A 201 -10.89 -39.09 -31.11
CA ARG A 201 -10.57 -38.86 -29.69
C ARG A 201 -9.05 -38.64 -29.51
N ALA A 202 -8.22 -39.47 -30.14
CA ALA A 202 -6.76 -39.34 -30.13
C ALA A 202 -6.28 -37.97 -30.65
N LYS A 203 -6.75 -37.51 -31.82
CA LYS A 203 -6.39 -36.17 -32.34
C LYS A 203 -6.84 -35.03 -31.43
N ARG A 204 -7.98 -35.18 -30.75
CA ARG A 204 -8.48 -34.18 -29.78
C ARG A 204 -7.65 -34.18 -28.50
N MET A 205 -7.27 -35.35 -27.99
CA MET A 205 -6.39 -35.47 -26.82
C MET A 205 -5.01 -34.90 -27.14
N LEU A 206 -4.41 -35.26 -28.28
CA LEU A 206 -3.12 -34.71 -28.70
C LEU A 206 -3.15 -33.17 -28.79
N ARG A 207 -4.19 -32.58 -29.37
CA ARG A 207 -4.35 -31.12 -29.41
C ARG A 207 -4.54 -30.51 -28.03
N ALA A 208 -5.31 -31.15 -27.15
CA ALA A 208 -5.52 -30.67 -25.79
C ALA A 208 -4.22 -30.73 -24.98
N THR A 209 -3.50 -31.85 -25.06
CA THR A 209 -2.16 -32.02 -24.46
C THR A 209 -1.20 -30.98 -25.00
N ALA A 210 -1.11 -30.79 -26.32
CA ALA A 210 -0.25 -29.77 -26.91
C ALA A 210 -0.57 -28.36 -26.37
N VAL A 211 -1.85 -27.99 -26.31
CA VAL A 211 -2.26 -26.69 -25.74
C VAL A 211 -1.91 -26.57 -24.26
N VAL A 212 -2.21 -27.59 -23.45
CA VAL A 212 -1.91 -27.58 -22.01
C VAL A 212 -0.40 -27.51 -21.80
N THR A 213 0.38 -28.35 -22.47
CA THR A 213 1.84 -28.35 -22.40
C THR A 213 2.41 -27.00 -22.82
N THR A 214 1.96 -26.41 -23.93
CA THR A 214 2.39 -25.07 -24.35
C THR A 214 2.06 -24.01 -23.29
N LEU A 215 0.83 -24.01 -22.75
CA LEU A 215 0.44 -23.05 -21.71
C LEU A 215 1.25 -23.24 -20.42
N THR A 216 1.52 -24.49 -20.00
CA THR A 216 2.35 -24.80 -18.83
C THR A 216 3.79 -24.35 -19.05
N VAL A 217 4.38 -24.64 -20.22
CA VAL A 217 5.75 -24.19 -20.55
C VAL A 217 5.82 -22.67 -20.55
N LEU A 218 4.86 -21.97 -21.16
CA LEU A 218 4.80 -20.51 -21.15
C LEU A 218 4.63 -19.94 -19.74
N ALA A 219 3.75 -20.52 -18.92
CA ALA A 219 3.54 -20.08 -17.55
C ALA A 219 4.78 -20.31 -16.68
N VAL A 220 5.38 -21.50 -16.71
CA VAL A 220 6.59 -21.82 -15.94
C VAL A 220 7.77 -20.97 -16.40
N SER A 221 7.96 -20.81 -17.72
CA SER A 221 9.04 -19.98 -18.26
C SER A 221 8.84 -18.51 -17.91
N GLY A 222 7.60 -18.01 -18.02
CA GLY A 222 7.25 -16.64 -17.64
C GLY A 222 7.46 -16.37 -16.15
N CYS A 223 7.01 -17.28 -15.27
CA CYS A 223 7.27 -17.20 -13.84
C CYS A 223 8.77 -17.29 -13.51
N SER A 224 9.52 -18.16 -14.19
CA SER A 224 10.96 -18.29 -13.98
C SER A 224 11.70 -17.01 -14.40
N LEU A 225 11.32 -16.42 -15.54
CA LEU A 225 11.87 -15.15 -16.01
C LEU A 225 11.51 -14.00 -15.07
N ALA A 226 10.25 -13.92 -14.61
CA ALA A 226 9.82 -12.89 -13.66
C ALA A 226 10.57 -13.03 -12.30
N ALA A 227 10.74 -14.26 -11.83
CA ALA A 227 11.55 -14.53 -10.64
C ALA A 227 13.02 -14.13 -10.84
N GLU A 228 13.60 -14.38 -12.01
CA GLU A 228 14.97 -13.97 -12.30
C GLU A 228 15.12 -12.44 -12.41
N GLN A 229 14.18 -11.77 -13.09
CA GLN A 229 14.17 -10.31 -13.28
C GLN A 229 13.95 -9.52 -12.00
N SER A 230 13.18 -10.06 -11.05
CA SER A 230 12.91 -9.43 -9.75
C SER A 230 14.06 -9.56 -8.74
N ARG A 231 15.16 -10.27 -9.07
CA ARG A 231 16.30 -10.41 -8.16
C ARG A 231 16.98 -9.06 -7.97
N LEU A 232 17.16 -8.68 -6.71
CA LEU A 232 17.87 -7.45 -6.40
C LEU A 232 19.37 -7.64 -6.69
N PRO A 233 20.03 -6.70 -7.39
CA PRO A 233 21.45 -6.80 -7.62
C PRO A 233 22.22 -6.70 -6.30
N GLY A 234 23.44 -7.26 -6.28
CA GLY A 234 24.26 -7.29 -5.06
C GLY A 234 24.62 -5.89 -4.54
N ARG A 235 24.63 -4.89 -5.43
CA ARG A 235 24.82 -3.48 -5.14
C ARG A 235 23.91 -2.63 -6.05
N ILE A 236 23.38 -1.55 -5.50
CA ILE A 236 22.63 -0.50 -6.19
C ILE A 236 23.24 0.81 -5.69
N GLY A 237 23.74 1.67 -6.57
CA GLY A 237 24.20 2.99 -6.15
C GLY A 237 23.02 3.82 -5.60
N GLY A 238 23.23 4.65 -4.59
CA GLY A 238 22.20 5.59 -4.13
C GLY A 238 21.75 6.52 -5.26
N SER A 239 22.66 6.84 -6.20
CA SER A 239 22.38 7.52 -7.46
C SER A 239 21.93 6.59 -8.61
N ALA A 240 21.87 5.28 -8.43
CA ALA A 240 21.32 4.34 -9.43
C ALA A 240 19.78 4.36 -9.45
N HIS A 241 19.11 5.03 -8.49
CA HIS A 241 17.69 5.39 -8.59
C HIS A 241 17.39 6.44 -9.68
N GLN A 242 18.42 6.92 -10.39
CA GLN A 242 18.32 7.87 -11.50
C GLN A 242 17.96 7.24 -12.86
N HIS A 243 17.68 5.93 -12.94
CA HIS A 243 17.32 5.29 -14.21
C HIS A 243 15.89 5.61 -14.69
N SER A 244 14.99 6.00 -13.78
CA SER A 244 13.68 6.54 -14.11
C SER A 244 13.28 7.62 -13.10
N PHE A 245 12.99 8.81 -13.61
CA PHE A 245 12.42 9.90 -12.83
C PHE A 245 10.97 10.11 -13.24
N ASP A 246 10.08 10.29 -12.27
CA ASP A 246 8.83 10.99 -12.49
C ASP A 246 9.12 12.49 -12.33
N THR A 247 8.80 13.29 -13.35
CA THR A 247 9.02 14.74 -13.29
C THR A 247 7.80 15.49 -12.77
N GLY A 248 6.68 14.83 -12.52
CA GLY A 248 5.45 15.45 -12.02
C GLY A 248 4.92 16.54 -12.95
N GLY A 249 5.15 16.40 -14.27
CA GLY A 249 4.80 17.42 -15.27
C GLY A 249 5.80 18.58 -15.41
N GLY A 250 6.81 18.66 -14.55
CA GLY A 250 7.89 19.66 -14.64
C GLY A 250 9.06 19.22 -15.56
N PRO A 251 10.12 20.03 -15.66
CA PRO A 251 11.29 19.75 -16.48
C PRO A 251 12.07 18.52 -16.01
N SER A 252 12.80 17.89 -16.93
CA SER A 252 13.73 16.77 -16.68
C SER A 252 14.95 17.19 -15.85
N ALA A 253 15.65 16.19 -15.30
CA ALA A 253 16.87 16.36 -14.51
C ALA A 253 18.04 16.93 -15.33
N GLY A 254 19.06 17.41 -14.63
CA GLY A 254 20.32 17.89 -15.18
C GLY A 254 20.39 19.41 -15.38
N GLN A 255 19.52 20.18 -14.72
CA GLN A 255 19.55 21.65 -14.79
C GLN A 255 20.26 22.29 -13.60
N ALA A 256 20.34 21.60 -12.46
CA ALA A 256 21.01 22.08 -11.26
C ALA A 256 22.51 21.68 -11.18
N PRO A 257 23.36 22.44 -10.48
CA PRO A 257 24.74 22.06 -10.19
C PRO A 257 24.83 20.74 -9.43
N LEU A 258 25.82 19.91 -9.76
CA LEU A 258 26.05 18.64 -9.09
C LEU A 258 26.58 18.87 -7.66
N ARG A 259 25.93 18.25 -6.68
CA ARG A 259 26.37 18.16 -5.27
C ARG A 259 26.19 16.74 -4.74
N THR A 260 27.00 16.37 -3.76
CA THR A 260 26.90 15.07 -3.10
C THR A 260 26.10 15.20 -1.81
N VAL A 261 25.47 14.11 -1.36
CA VAL A 261 24.81 14.07 -0.04
C VAL A 261 25.80 14.44 1.08
N ASP A 262 27.08 14.08 0.97
CA ASP A 262 28.09 14.40 1.98
C ASP A 262 28.30 15.91 2.22
N ASP A 263 27.94 16.74 1.23
CA ASP A 263 28.02 18.20 1.30
C ASP A 263 26.80 18.81 2.02
N LEU A 264 25.71 18.06 2.15
CA LEU A 264 24.42 18.48 2.74
C LEU A 264 24.36 18.15 4.24
N THR A 265 25.38 18.58 4.97
CA THR A 265 25.60 18.29 6.40
C THR A 265 25.17 19.45 7.30
N GLY A 266 24.96 19.17 8.59
CA GLY A 266 24.76 20.22 9.58
C GLY A 266 26.05 20.94 9.96
N ASP A 267 25.95 21.87 10.92
CA ASP A 267 27.09 22.62 11.42
C ASP A 267 28.12 21.71 12.11
N ARG A 268 29.22 21.40 11.40
CA ARG A 268 30.36 20.58 11.89
C ARG A 268 31.37 21.37 12.73
N ALA A 269 31.43 22.69 12.59
CA ALA A 269 32.47 23.52 13.22
C ALA A 269 32.03 24.09 14.58
N GLY A 270 30.73 24.33 14.78
CA GLY A 270 30.18 24.87 16.01
C GLY A 270 30.44 23.99 17.23
N LYS A 271 30.33 24.56 18.43
CA LYS A 271 30.30 23.77 19.67
C LYS A 271 28.86 23.30 19.90
N PRO A 272 28.59 22.00 20.08
CA PRO A 272 27.23 21.53 20.32
C PRO A 272 26.72 21.99 21.69
N ASP A 273 25.45 22.42 21.71
CA ASP A 273 24.70 22.84 22.90
C ASP A 273 24.22 21.63 23.71
N ARG A 274 23.98 20.50 23.02
CA ARG A 274 23.58 19.22 23.60
C ARG A 274 24.37 18.09 22.96
N ARG A 275 24.86 17.16 23.80
CA ARG A 275 25.57 15.96 23.36
C ARG A 275 24.90 14.72 23.94
N PHE A 276 24.71 13.72 23.09
CA PHE A 276 24.20 12.40 23.48
C PHE A 276 25.11 11.30 22.94
N THR A 277 25.09 10.16 23.61
CA THR A 277 25.70 8.93 23.10
C THR A 277 24.69 7.80 23.20
N LEU A 278 24.38 7.20 22.05
CA LEU A 278 23.48 6.06 21.93
C LEU A 278 24.30 4.83 21.54
N THR A 279 24.34 3.84 22.43
CA THR A 279 25.06 2.59 22.19
C THR A 279 24.06 1.48 21.84
N ALA A 280 24.08 0.99 20.60
CA ALA A 280 23.26 -0.12 20.17
C ALA A 280 23.83 -1.46 20.66
N THR A 281 22.97 -2.31 21.22
CA THR A 281 23.32 -3.64 21.71
C THR A 281 22.31 -4.70 21.31
N ASP A 282 22.77 -5.90 20.96
CA ASP A 282 21.94 -7.10 20.82
C ASP A 282 22.02 -7.94 22.11
N ARG A 283 20.88 -8.13 22.78
CA ARG A 283 20.78 -8.90 24.03
C ARG A 283 19.34 -9.30 24.35
N THR A 284 19.18 -10.40 25.08
CA THR A 284 17.90 -10.70 25.74
C THR A 284 17.64 -9.69 26.85
N MET A 285 16.46 -9.08 26.86
CA MET A 285 16.00 -8.14 27.87
C MET A 285 14.72 -8.64 28.53
N ARG A 286 14.39 -8.04 29.66
CA ARG A 286 13.16 -8.31 30.39
C ARG A 286 12.33 -7.04 30.40
N LEU A 287 11.10 -7.15 29.95
CA LEU A 287 10.10 -6.10 30.03
C LEU A 287 9.77 -5.81 31.51
N ALA A 288 9.25 -4.63 31.82
CA ALA A 288 8.81 -4.26 33.17
C ALA A 288 7.72 -5.21 33.70
N SER A 289 6.96 -5.81 32.79
CA SER A 289 5.95 -6.83 33.04
C SER A 289 6.51 -8.22 33.42
N GLY A 290 7.80 -8.47 33.14
CA GLY A 290 8.52 -9.68 33.52
C GLY A 290 8.84 -10.63 32.36
N GLU A 291 8.15 -10.48 31.23
CA GLU A 291 8.38 -11.22 29.99
C GLU A 291 9.79 -10.97 29.44
N LYS A 292 10.34 -11.98 28.76
CA LYS A 292 11.65 -11.88 28.10
C LYS A 292 11.46 -11.62 26.61
N VAL A 293 12.32 -10.76 26.07
CA VAL A 293 12.33 -10.39 24.65
C VAL A 293 13.75 -10.44 24.10
N ALA A 294 13.89 -10.86 22.84
CA ALA A 294 15.16 -10.82 22.11
C ALA A 294 15.36 -9.42 21.49
N ALA A 295 15.94 -8.51 22.28
CA ALA A 295 15.93 -7.09 21.95
C ALA A 295 17.22 -6.59 21.29
N LEU A 296 17.05 -5.57 20.47
CA LEU A 296 18.11 -4.65 20.10
C LEU A 296 17.83 -3.34 20.84
N ALA A 297 18.78 -2.84 21.64
CA ALA A 297 18.52 -1.75 22.56
C ALA A 297 19.58 -0.64 22.47
N PHE A 298 19.13 0.61 22.49
CA PHE A 298 19.98 1.76 22.74
C PHE A 298 20.21 1.92 24.24
N ASN A 299 21.48 2.01 24.66
CA ASN A 299 21.90 2.17 26.06
C ASN A 299 21.31 1.12 27.03
N GLY A 300 20.91 -0.05 26.51
CA GLY A 300 20.29 -1.11 27.30
C GLY A 300 18.91 -0.76 27.86
N GLN A 301 18.16 0.13 27.18
CA GLN A 301 16.80 0.53 27.53
C GLN A 301 15.82 0.14 26.41
N LEU A 302 14.58 -0.14 26.79
CA LEU A 302 13.45 -0.34 25.88
C LEU A 302 12.30 0.56 26.33
N PRO A 303 11.82 1.50 25.51
CA PRO A 303 12.49 2.08 24.34
C PRO A 303 13.87 2.65 24.69
N GLY A 304 14.64 3.05 23.67
CA GLY A 304 15.86 3.82 23.86
C GLY A 304 15.63 5.13 24.62
N PRO A 305 16.69 5.76 25.17
CA PRO A 305 16.56 6.96 26.00
C PRO A 305 15.79 8.08 25.31
N GLU A 306 14.87 8.73 26.03
CA GLU A 306 14.24 9.96 25.55
C GLU A 306 15.28 11.09 25.46
N LEU A 307 15.34 11.73 24.29
CA LEU A 307 16.19 12.90 24.06
C LEU A 307 15.34 14.16 24.18
N ARG A 308 15.72 15.08 25.07
CA ARG A 308 15.10 16.41 25.16
C ARG A 308 16.08 17.50 24.76
N VAL A 309 15.70 18.30 23.77
CA VAL A 309 16.49 19.41 23.22
C VAL A 309 15.60 20.63 23.02
N ARG A 310 16.16 21.80 22.74
CA ARG A 310 15.37 23.00 22.40
C ARG A 310 15.54 23.36 20.93
N SER A 311 14.52 24.00 20.35
CA SER A 311 14.62 24.56 19.01
C SER A 311 15.83 25.51 18.91
N GLY A 312 16.55 25.42 17.80
CA GLY A 312 17.76 26.17 17.50
C GLY A 312 19.05 25.62 18.11
N GLN A 313 19.01 24.68 19.06
CA GLN A 313 20.22 24.11 19.66
C GLN A 313 20.99 23.22 18.68
N LEU A 314 22.33 23.30 18.69
CA LEU A 314 23.17 22.34 17.98
C LEU A 314 23.22 21.06 18.78
N VAL A 315 22.57 20.03 18.25
CA VAL A 315 22.53 18.70 18.82
C VAL A 315 23.63 17.87 18.18
N GLU A 316 24.44 17.19 18.99
CA GLU A 316 25.40 16.19 18.54
C GLU A 316 25.03 14.84 19.15
N VAL A 317 24.79 13.83 18.32
CA VAL A 317 24.53 12.46 18.79
C VAL A 317 25.58 11.52 18.24
N THR A 318 26.33 10.88 19.15
CA THR A 318 27.25 9.81 18.78
C THR A 318 26.56 8.46 18.87
N LEU A 319 26.35 7.80 17.73
CA LEU A 319 25.90 6.42 17.65
C LEU A 319 27.10 5.49 17.75
N VAL A 320 27.04 4.50 18.64
CA VAL A 320 28.06 3.45 18.79
C VAL A 320 27.40 2.09 18.60
N ASN A 321 27.84 1.31 17.63
CA ASN A 321 27.39 -0.08 17.52
C ASN A 321 28.31 -0.97 18.34
N ARG A 322 27.81 -1.55 19.43
CA ARG A 322 28.63 -2.45 20.26
C ARG A 322 28.70 -3.86 19.67
N ASN A 323 27.56 -4.46 19.31
CA ASN A 323 27.50 -5.87 18.91
C ASN A 323 26.30 -6.23 18.01
N VAL A 324 25.59 -5.26 17.43
CA VAL A 324 24.50 -5.53 16.48
C VAL A 324 25.12 -5.89 15.12
N ARG A 325 25.12 -7.18 14.79
CA ARG A 325 25.89 -7.76 13.67
C ARG A 325 25.59 -7.13 12.33
N ASP A 326 24.32 -6.86 12.09
CA ASP A 326 23.77 -6.34 10.84
C ASP A 326 24.05 -4.86 10.60
N GLY A 327 24.69 -4.16 11.55
CA GLY A 327 24.86 -2.71 11.51
C GLY A 327 23.64 -1.97 12.07
N VAL A 328 23.80 -0.67 12.28
CA VAL A 328 22.74 0.25 12.77
C VAL A 328 22.94 1.64 12.19
N THR A 329 21.86 2.43 12.14
CA THR A 329 21.89 3.86 11.88
C THR A 329 20.90 4.59 12.82
N LEU A 330 20.71 5.90 12.64
CA LEU A 330 19.67 6.68 13.31
C LEU A 330 18.99 7.60 12.30
N HIS A 331 17.72 7.33 12.02
CA HIS A 331 16.82 8.25 11.34
C HIS A 331 16.06 9.10 12.36
N TRP A 332 15.92 10.39 12.07
CA TRP A 332 15.30 11.40 12.94
C TRP A 332 13.87 11.67 12.48
N HIS A 333 12.98 10.72 12.73
CA HIS A 333 11.62 10.70 12.19
C HIS A 333 10.85 11.99 12.45
N GLY A 334 10.54 12.69 11.35
CA GLY A 334 9.78 13.95 11.33
C GLY A 334 10.59 15.21 11.67
N VAL A 335 11.90 15.10 11.91
CA VAL A 335 12.80 16.23 12.11
C VAL A 335 13.39 16.66 10.77
N ASP A 336 13.32 17.95 10.48
CA ASP A 336 13.88 18.55 9.27
C ASP A 336 15.41 18.69 9.42
N VAL A 337 16.13 17.57 9.28
CA VAL A 337 17.60 17.52 9.33
C VAL A 337 18.20 17.80 7.94
N PRO A 338 19.47 18.25 7.86
CA PRO A 338 20.21 18.19 6.60
C PRO A 338 20.33 16.74 6.12
N ASN A 339 20.26 16.51 4.80
CA ASN A 339 20.14 15.15 4.25
C ASN A 339 21.29 14.20 4.66
N ALA A 340 22.52 14.68 4.85
CA ALA A 340 23.63 13.85 5.32
C ALA A 340 23.43 13.28 6.75
N GLU A 341 22.52 13.87 7.53
CA GLU A 341 22.26 13.50 8.92
C GLU A 341 21.04 12.58 9.04
N ASP A 342 20.38 12.21 7.93
CA ASP A 342 19.11 11.47 7.90
C ASP A 342 19.24 9.97 8.24
N GLY A 343 20.45 9.42 8.17
CA GLY A 343 20.74 8.09 8.67
C GLY A 343 20.24 6.90 7.85
N VAL A 344 20.00 7.07 6.54
CA VAL A 344 19.54 5.99 5.65
C VAL A 344 20.75 5.22 5.10
N ALA A 345 20.87 3.95 5.48
CA ALA A 345 22.04 3.13 5.13
C ALA A 345 22.14 2.86 3.61
N GLY A 346 23.24 3.26 2.97
CA GLY A 346 23.43 3.14 1.53
C GLY A 346 22.84 4.28 0.71
N VAL A 347 22.19 5.27 1.34
CA VAL A 347 21.63 6.47 0.68
C VAL A 347 22.27 7.74 1.23
N THR A 348 22.24 7.96 2.54
CA THR A 348 22.83 9.17 3.16
C THR A 348 24.07 8.90 3.98
N GLN A 349 24.30 7.64 4.35
CA GLN A 349 25.52 7.16 5.01
C GLN A 349 25.69 5.64 4.85
N ASP A 350 26.84 5.09 5.21
CA ASP A 350 26.98 3.63 5.43
C ASP A 350 26.44 3.21 6.80
N ALA A 351 26.02 1.94 6.90
CA ALA A 351 25.62 1.31 8.15
C ALA A 351 26.78 1.29 9.16
N VAL A 352 26.49 1.63 10.43
CA VAL A 352 27.50 1.59 11.50
C VAL A 352 27.68 0.14 11.97
N LEU A 353 28.72 -0.52 11.47
CA LEU A 353 29.06 -1.91 11.82
C LEU A 353 29.56 -2.07 13.28
N PRO A 354 29.55 -3.28 13.86
CA PRO A 354 30.06 -3.53 15.20
C PRO A 354 31.45 -2.95 15.46
N GLY A 355 31.63 -2.28 16.60
CA GLY A 355 32.87 -1.60 16.99
C GLY A 355 33.07 -0.23 16.34
N ARG A 356 32.20 0.20 15.43
CA ARG A 356 32.24 1.52 14.78
C ARG A 356 31.31 2.52 15.47
N ARG A 357 31.47 3.79 15.10
CA ARG A 357 30.64 4.90 15.55
C ARG A 357 30.34 5.85 14.39
N HIS A 358 29.24 6.59 14.50
CA HIS A 358 28.88 7.70 13.62
C HIS A 358 28.42 8.90 14.47
N VAL A 359 28.57 10.12 13.98
CA VAL A 359 28.22 11.35 14.70
C VAL A 359 27.26 12.17 13.85
N TYR A 360 26.05 12.35 14.35
CA TYR A 360 25.02 13.19 13.73
C TYR A 360 25.05 14.58 14.34
N ARG A 361 24.90 15.62 13.52
CA ARG A 361 24.85 17.02 13.96
C ARG A 361 23.80 17.82 13.22
N PHE A 362 22.81 18.33 13.93
CA PHE A 362 21.72 19.12 13.34
C PHE A 362 21.17 20.14 14.35
N ARG A 363 20.36 21.08 13.84
CA ARG A 363 19.62 22.05 14.64
C ARG A 363 18.13 21.87 14.36
N PRO A 364 17.35 21.26 15.27
CA PRO A 364 15.90 21.24 15.10
C PRO A 364 15.38 22.67 15.18
N ASP A 365 14.57 23.10 14.23
CA ASP A 365 14.00 24.45 14.18
C ASP A 365 12.58 24.52 14.76
N ARG A 366 11.94 23.36 14.92
CA ARG A 366 10.55 23.22 15.37
C ARG A 366 10.45 22.46 16.69
N ALA A 367 9.70 23.05 17.64
CA ALA A 367 9.27 22.35 18.84
C ALA A 367 8.19 21.31 18.51
N GLY A 368 8.18 20.19 19.22
CA GLY A 368 7.22 19.11 19.00
C GLY A 368 7.72 17.75 19.46
N THR A 369 6.87 16.75 19.21
CA THR A 369 7.13 15.34 19.52
C THR A 369 7.58 14.59 18.26
N PHE A 370 8.79 14.07 18.33
CA PHE A 370 9.46 13.27 17.32
C PHE A 370 9.96 11.97 17.94
N TRP A 371 10.60 11.15 17.12
CA TRP A 371 11.25 9.94 17.58
C TRP A 371 12.42 9.62 16.66
N TYR A 372 13.24 8.67 17.06
CA TYR A 372 14.37 8.21 16.27
C TYR A 372 14.35 6.69 16.22
N HIS A 373 14.82 6.11 15.12
CA HIS A 373 14.95 4.67 14.98
C HIS A 373 16.07 4.28 14.01
N SER A 374 16.48 3.01 14.03
CA SER A 374 17.44 2.52 13.04
C SER A 374 16.81 2.47 11.65
N HIS A 375 17.54 2.93 10.64
CA HIS A 375 17.21 2.85 9.21
C HIS A 375 18.24 1.96 8.50
N GLN A 376 18.43 0.81 9.13
CA GLN A 376 19.25 -0.32 8.71
C GLN A 376 18.51 -1.56 9.22
N GLN A 377 17.93 -2.31 8.29
CA GLN A 377 16.99 -3.40 8.49
C GLN A 377 15.84 -2.99 9.40
N SER A 378 15.22 -1.82 9.11
CA SER A 378 14.18 -1.20 9.94
C SER A 378 13.11 -2.18 10.41
N SER A 379 12.58 -3.03 9.50
CA SER A 379 11.56 -4.05 9.82
C SER A 379 11.95 -4.91 11.02
N SER A 380 13.21 -5.38 11.09
CA SER A 380 13.69 -6.17 12.21
C SER A 380 14.19 -5.31 13.38
N ALA A 381 14.90 -4.23 13.07
CA ALA A 381 15.60 -3.41 14.04
C ALA A 381 14.62 -2.67 14.97
N VAL A 382 13.59 -2.06 14.40
CA VAL A 382 12.55 -1.33 15.13
C VAL A 382 11.68 -2.31 15.91
N ALA A 383 11.21 -3.39 15.28
CA ALA A 383 10.41 -4.43 15.94
C ALA A 383 11.10 -4.99 17.21
N ARG A 384 12.45 -5.08 17.19
CA ARG A 384 13.26 -5.55 18.32
C ARG A 384 13.72 -4.46 19.29
N GLY A 385 13.46 -3.18 19.03
CA GLY A 385 13.65 -2.09 20.01
C GLY A 385 14.67 -1.00 19.69
N LEU A 386 15.24 -0.93 18.47
CA LEU A 386 16.12 0.19 18.08
C LEU A 386 15.32 1.43 17.70
N PHE A 387 14.62 1.98 18.67
CA PHE A 387 13.92 3.26 18.57
C PHE A 387 13.89 3.98 19.94
N GLY A 388 13.59 5.27 19.94
CA GLY A 388 13.37 6.06 21.16
C GLY A 388 12.73 7.42 20.84
N ALA A 389 12.25 8.13 21.85
CA ALA A 389 11.58 9.41 21.65
C ALA A 389 12.55 10.60 21.57
N LEU A 390 12.19 11.62 20.79
CA LEU A 390 12.87 12.90 20.71
C LEU A 390 11.86 14.02 20.91
N VAL A 391 11.99 14.79 22.00
CA VAL A 391 11.15 15.96 22.26
C VAL A 391 11.98 17.21 22.02
N VAL A 392 11.55 18.04 21.08
CA VAL A 392 12.06 19.39 20.92
C VAL A 392 11.14 20.30 21.73
N GLU A 393 11.66 20.79 22.84
CA GLU A 393 10.90 21.54 23.83
C GLU A 393 10.45 22.90 23.29
N GLU A 394 9.25 23.29 23.70
CA GLU A 394 8.70 24.63 23.49
C GLU A 394 9.54 25.67 24.24
N PRO A 395 9.50 26.95 23.83
CA PRO A 395 10.21 28.03 24.52
C PRO A 395 9.87 28.08 26.02
N GLU A 396 10.84 28.39 26.88
CA GLU A 396 10.66 28.29 28.35
C GLU A 396 9.51 29.14 28.89
N ALA A 397 9.23 30.28 28.26
CA ALA A 397 8.12 31.16 28.63
C ALA A 397 6.72 30.51 28.43
N ALA A 398 6.64 29.42 27.66
CA ALA A 398 5.41 28.68 27.41
C ALA A 398 5.24 27.47 28.34
N LYS A 399 6.25 27.13 29.15
CA LYS A 399 6.18 25.98 30.07
C LYS A 399 5.53 26.38 31.39
N ASP A 400 4.51 25.62 31.77
CA ASP A 400 4.01 25.62 33.14
C ASP A 400 4.89 24.66 33.96
N PRO A 401 5.64 25.16 34.97
CA PRO A 401 6.55 24.33 35.77
C PRO A 401 5.83 23.27 36.60
N GLU A 402 4.52 23.42 36.83
CA GLU A 402 3.70 22.44 37.54
C GLU A 402 3.03 21.43 36.59
N ALA A 403 3.17 21.60 35.26
CA ALA A 403 2.56 20.70 34.30
C ALA A 403 3.26 19.34 34.21
N VAL A 404 2.45 18.30 34.07
CA VAL A 404 2.91 16.95 33.76
C VAL A 404 3.08 16.83 32.25
N ASP A 405 4.32 16.74 31.79
CA ASP A 405 4.67 16.38 30.40
C ASP A 405 5.18 14.92 30.38
N ARG A 406 4.47 14.04 29.66
CA ARG A 406 4.76 12.60 29.59
C ARG A 406 4.74 12.10 28.17
N THR A 407 5.84 11.46 27.77
CA THR A 407 5.89 10.71 26.51
C THR A 407 5.40 9.28 26.71
N VAL A 408 4.50 8.83 25.85
CA VAL A 408 3.93 7.50 25.85
C VAL A 408 4.17 6.88 24.49
N VAL A 409 5.17 6.01 24.41
CA VAL A 409 5.49 5.26 23.19
C VAL A 409 4.75 3.92 23.23
N ALA A 410 3.88 3.64 22.26
CA ALA A 410 3.28 2.32 22.11
C ALA A 410 4.09 1.48 21.13
N HIS A 411 4.30 0.21 21.50
CA HIS A 411 5.00 -0.79 20.69
C HIS A 411 4.50 -2.20 20.99
N ALA A 412 4.52 -3.09 20.02
CA ALA A 412 4.24 -4.51 20.17
C ALA A 412 5.52 -5.33 20.29
N TRP A 413 5.76 -5.88 21.48
CA TRP A 413 6.89 -6.76 21.71
C TRP A 413 6.57 -8.21 21.35
N ALA A 414 7.48 -8.85 20.62
CA ALA A 414 7.45 -10.30 20.39
C ALA A 414 7.90 -11.06 21.65
N VAL A 415 6.94 -11.51 22.46
CA VAL A 415 7.19 -12.34 23.65
C VAL A 415 7.13 -13.83 23.28
N ASP A 416 7.80 -14.66 24.11
CA ASP A 416 7.85 -16.11 23.96
C ASP A 416 8.38 -16.60 22.60
N SER A 417 9.09 -15.75 21.87
CA SER A 417 9.87 -16.15 20.72
C SER A 417 10.98 -17.09 21.21
N GLY A 418 10.90 -18.38 20.85
CA GLY A 418 11.84 -19.43 21.25
C GLY A 418 13.25 -19.27 20.67
N GLY A 419 13.81 -18.06 20.69
CA GLY A 419 15.16 -17.73 20.23
C GLY A 419 15.40 -17.89 18.73
N GLY A 420 14.36 -18.14 17.93
CA GLY A 420 14.51 -18.57 16.53
C GLY A 420 13.48 -18.01 15.55
N GLY A 421 12.96 -16.80 15.78
CA GLY A 421 12.18 -16.11 14.75
C GLY A 421 13.10 -15.72 13.60
N GLY A 422 13.06 -16.47 12.49
CA GLY A 422 13.77 -16.11 11.27
C GLY A 422 13.29 -14.75 10.75
N HIS A 423 14.19 -14.01 10.10
CA HIS A 423 13.84 -12.80 9.38
C HIS A 423 12.84 -13.12 8.27
N GLY A 424 11.71 -12.41 8.30
CA GLY A 424 10.82 -12.32 7.15
C GLY A 424 9.59 -13.20 7.25
N GLY A 425 8.46 -12.54 7.11
CA GLY A 425 7.29 -13.13 6.52
C GLY A 425 6.76 -12.19 5.46
N GLY A 426 6.72 -12.65 4.22
CA GLY A 426 5.92 -11.98 3.19
C GLY A 426 4.44 -12.27 3.45
N ALA A 427 3.55 -11.57 2.76
CA ALA A 427 2.10 -11.65 2.95
C ALA A 427 1.49 -13.08 2.86
N LEU A 428 2.20 -14.04 2.24
CA LEU A 428 1.80 -15.45 2.12
C LEU A 428 2.30 -16.36 3.25
N SER A 429 3.21 -15.88 4.10
CA SER A 429 3.83 -16.69 5.16
C SER A 429 3.00 -16.72 6.44
N GLY A 430 2.16 -15.71 6.68
CA GLY A 430 1.39 -15.56 7.92
C GLY A 430 2.26 -15.41 9.18
N VAL A 431 3.53 -15.02 9.03
CA VAL A 431 4.48 -14.82 10.13
C VAL A 431 4.88 -13.35 10.14
N ASN A 432 4.58 -12.66 11.23
CA ASN A 432 5.10 -11.33 11.48
C ASN A 432 6.64 -11.33 11.47
N GLY A 433 7.28 -10.27 10.97
CA GLY A 433 8.75 -10.18 10.88
C GLY A 433 9.51 -10.41 12.19
N ALA A 434 8.83 -10.38 13.34
CA ALA A 434 9.36 -10.63 14.68
C ALA A 434 9.19 -12.08 15.20
N GLY A 435 8.24 -12.86 14.66
CA GLY A 435 7.81 -14.14 15.23
C GLY A 435 7.19 -14.01 16.64
N GLY A 436 6.65 -15.11 17.17
CA GLY A 436 6.13 -15.16 18.56
C GLY A 436 4.78 -14.48 18.78
N THR A 437 4.38 -14.34 20.05
CA THR A 437 3.12 -13.64 20.41
C THR A 437 3.42 -12.16 20.57
N LEU A 438 2.69 -11.30 19.86
CA LEU A 438 2.83 -9.86 20.03
C LEU A 438 2.07 -9.39 21.27
N ARG A 439 2.73 -8.57 22.09
CA ARG A 439 2.15 -7.92 23.27
C ARG A 439 2.36 -6.42 23.18
N THR A 440 1.26 -5.69 23.05
CA THR A 440 1.27 -4.23 23.07
C THR A 440 1.70 -3.72 24.44
N ALA A 441 2.63 -2.77 24.47
CA ALA A 441 3.18 -2.13 25.67
C ALA A 441 3.15 -0.61 25.54
N PHE A 442 3.13 0.08 26.68
CA PHE A 442 3.54 1.48 26.78
C PHE A 442 4.98 1.51 27.29
N GLY A 443 5.91 1.77 26.39
CA GLY A 443 7.32 1.52 26.58
C GLY A 443 7.61 0.03 26.67
N ASP A 444 8.05 -0.44 27.84
CA ASP A 444 8.35 -1.84 28.14
C ASP A 444 7.38 -2.47 29.16
N ASP A 445 6.25 -1.83 29.50
CA ASP A 445 5.23 -2.44 30.36
C ASP A 445 3.99 -2.82 29.55
N THR A 446 3.68 -4.12 29.51
CA THR A 446 2.47 -4.67 28.88
C THR A 446 1.24 -4.54 29.77
N ARG A 447 1.40 -4.14 31.03
CA ARG A 447 0.33 -4.00 32.01
C ARG A 447 -0.13 -2.55 32.14
N MET A 448 -1.06 -2.32 33.05
CA MET A 448 -1.45 -0.97 33.46
C MET A 448 -0.39 -0.34 34.37
N ARG A 449 0.08 0.85 33.98
CA ARG A 449 0.89 1.73 34.83
C ARG A 449 0.00 2.73 35.55
N LYS A 450 0.22 2.94 36.84
CA LYS A 450 -0.48 3.95 37.65
C LYS A 450 0.49 5.06 38.06
N GLU A 451 0.09 6.31 37.86
CA GLU A 451 0.81 7.50 38.30
C GLU A 451 -0.14 8.42 39.08
N GLU A 452 0.31 8.99 40.19
CA GLU A 452 -0.47 9.96 40.96
C GLU A 452 -0.24 11.36 40.37
N VAL A 453 -1.34 12.04 40.03
CA VAL A 453 -1.31 13.40 39.48
C VAL A 453 -2.33 14.24 40.24
N PRO A 454 -1.94 15.33 40.92
CA PRO A 454 -2.89 16.15 41.66
C PRO A 454 -4.02 16.72 40.77
N PRO A 455 -5.27 16.81 41.27
CA PRO A 455 -6.33 17.48 40.55
C PRO A 455 -5.99 18.94 40.24
N GLY A 456 -6.37 19.40 39.05
CA GLY A 456 -6.11 20.74 38.54
C GLY A 456 -4.79 20.88 37.77
N THR A 457 -3.85 19.94 37.94
CA THR A 457 -2.56 19.92 37.24
C THR A 457 -2.75 19.85 35.73
N PRO A 458 -2.16 20.75 34.93
CA PRO A 458 -2.12 20.60 33.49
C PRO A 458 -1.33 19.36 33.08
N VAL A 459 -1.82 18.62 32.09
CA VAL A 459 -1.18 17.41 31.58
C VAL A 459 -1.02 17.53 30.06
N ARG A 460 0.18 17.22 29.56
CA ARG A 460 0.49 16.95 28.15
C ARG A 460 0.96 15.50 28.01
N LEU A 461 0.23 14.71 27.24
CA LEU A 461 0.62 13.34 26.87
C LEU A 461 1.10 13.33 25.42
N ARG A 462 2.37 13.03 25.20
CA ARG A 462 3.03 12.94 23.89
C ARG A 462 2.98 11.51 23.41
N LEU A 463 2.00 11.17 22.58
CA LEU A 463 1.78 9.82 22.08
C LEU A 463 2.69 9.56 20.88
N VAL A 464 3.36 8.41 20.87
CA VAL A 464 4.19 7.96 19.74
C VAL A 464 3.80 6.53 19.39
N ASN A 465 3.44 6.29 18.14
CA ASN A 465 3.22 4.94 17.63
C ASN A 465 4.49 4.40 16.96
N ALA A 466 5.23 3.51 17.65
CA ALA A 466 6.44 2.89 17.11
C ALA A 466 6.19 1.57 16.37
N ASP A 467 4.92 1.15 16.23
CA ASP A 467 4.53 -0.05 15.50
C ASP A 467 4.39 0.18 13.99
N ASN A 468 4.43 -0.92 13.21
CA ASN A 468 4.17 -0.93 11.77
C ASN A 468 2.72 -0.52 11.42
N CYS A 469 1.76 -0.95 12.24
CA CYS A 469 0.35 -0.71 12.00
C CYS A 469 -0.14 0.57 12.67
N PRO A 470 -1.15 1.25 12.09
CA PRO A 470 -1.84 2.31 12.81
C PRO A 470 -2.46 1.77 14.11
N ARG A 471 -2.49 2.62 15.15
CA ARG A 471 -2.96 2.27 16.51
C ARG A 471 -4.06 3.22 16.97
N THR A 472 -5.04 2.69 17.71
CA THR A 472 -6.15 3.49 18.22
C THR A 472 -5.99 3.76 19.71
N TYR A 473 -5.80 5.01 20.08
CA TYR A 473 -5.69 5.45 21.48
C TYR A 473 -7.02 5.97 21.99
N LEU A 474 -7.31 5.69 23.26
CA LEU A 474 -8.51 6.08 23.96
C LEU A 474 -8.12 6.80 25.25
N LEU A 475 -8.55 8.05 25.41
CA LEU A 475 -8.45 8.77 26.68
C LEU A 475 -9.83 8.87 27.31
N ALA A 476 -9.99 8.27 28.48
CA ALA A 476 -11.24 8.25 29.24
C ALA A 476 -11.07 8.93 30.60
N GLY A 477 -12.14 9.52 31.12
CA GLY A 477 -12.16 10.19 32.42
C GLY A 477 -11.88 11.70 32.40
N ALA A 478 -11.46 12.26 31.26
CA ALA A 478 -11.27 13.70 31.08
C ALA A 478 -11.75 14.17 29.70
N ALA A 479 -12.17 15.43 29.64
CA ALA A 479 -12.21 16.17 28.38
C ALA A 479 -10.79 16.58 28.00
N PHE A 480 -10.44 16.53 26.72
CA PHE A 480 -9.08 16.78 26.27
C PHE A 480 -9.04 17.46 24.91
N LYS A 481 -7.86 17.93 24.51
CA LYS A 481 -7.59 18.52 23.21
C LYS A 481 -6.45 17.78 22.54
N VAL A 482 -6.50 17.64 21.21
CA VAL A 482 -5.32 17.28 20.41
C VAL A 482 -4.57 18.58 20.14
N ALA A 483 -3.47 18.80 20.85
CA ALA A 483 -2.68 20.02 20.78
C ALA A 483 -1.71 20.01 19.60
N ALA A 484 -1.16 18.85 19.23
CA ALA A 484 -0.26 18.74 18.09
C ALA A 484 -0.43 17.41 17.34
N ILE A 485 -0.10 17.42 16.05
CA ILE A 485 -0.04 16.26 15.15
C ILE A 485 1.34 16.21 14.52
N ASP A 486 2.09 15.12 14.73
CA ASP A 486 3.43 14.89 14.19
C ASP A 486 4.40 16.06 14.46
N GLY A 487 4.34 16.59 15.67
CA GLY A 487 5.13 17.75 16.11
C GLY A 487 4.68 19.09 15.50
N ASN A 488 3.48 19.18 14.93
CA ASN A 488 2.88 20.42 14.44
C ASN A 488 1.72 20.84 15.33
N GLU A 489 1.81 22.03 15.93
CA GLU A 489 0.73 22.57 16.76
C GLU A 489 -0.56 22.76 15.95
N VAL A 490 -1.67 22.35 16.56
CA VAL A 490 -3.02 22.56 16.03
C VAL A 490 -3.45 23.99 16.35
N SER A 491 -3.90 24.71 15.33
CA SER A 491 -4.51 26.03 15.49
C SER A 491 -5.88 25.89 16.16
N GLY A 492 -6.10 26.62 17.25
CA GLY A 492 -7.38 26.69 17.98
C GLY A 492 -7.99 25.33 18.33
N PRO A 493 -7.27 24.44 19.04
CA PRO A 493 -7.74 23.08 19.31
C PRO A 493 -9.00 23.10 20.19
N THR A 494 -10.01 22.34 19.78
CA THR A 494 -11.32 22.26 20.46
C THR A 494 -11.40 21.07 21.41
N GLU A 495 -12.27 21.16 22.41
CA GLU A 495 -12.45 20.10 23.39
C GLU A 495 -13.10 18.85 22.77
N LEU A 496 -12.58 17.68 23.11
CA LEU A 496 -13.04 16.36 22.71
C LEU A 496 -13.43 15.55 23.95
N HIS A 497 -14.42 14.69 23.78
CA HIS A 497 -14.82 13.70 24.79
C HIS A 497 -14.91 12.32 24.16
N ASN A 498 -14.29 11.35 24.81
CA ASN A 498 -14.37 9.93 24.43
C ASN A 498 -14.00 9.64 22.96
N ALA A 499 -13.28 10.53 22.28
CA ALA A 499 -12.90 10.35 20.89
C ALA A 499 -11.86 9.22 20.75
N ARG A 500 -11.97 8.43 19.68
CA ARG A 500 -10.96 7.43 19.32
C ARG A 500 -9.88 8.10 18.48
N LEU A 501 -8.62 7.95 18.85
CA LEU A 501 -7.50 8.59 18.19
C LEU A 501 -6.71 7.56 17.39
N ARG A 502 -6.93 7.47 16.08
CA ARG A 502 -6.16 6.60 15.19
C ARG A 502 -4.89 7.33 14.76
N LEU A 503 -3.73 6.79 15.14
CA LEU A 503 -2.40 7.30 14.77
C LEU A 503 -1.80 6.34 13.73
N ALA A 504 -1.20 6.88 12.68
CA ALA A 504 -0.42 6.12 11.69
C ALA A 504 0.72 5.33 12.37
N GLY A 505 1.22 4.26 11.73
CA GLY A 505 2.54 3.70 12.11
C GLY A 505 3.60 4.79 11.94
N GLY A 506 4.38 5.11 12.97
CA GLY A 506 5.29 6.28 13.00
C GLY A 506 4.62 7.63 13.31
N GLY A 507 3.29 7.67 13.49
CA GLY A 507 2.54 8.88 13.81
C GLY A 507 2.56 9.27 15.29
N ARG A 508 2.38 10.56 15.59
CA ARG A 508 2.39 11.14 16.94
C ARG A 508 1.26 12.14 17.13
N TYR A 509 0.61 12.10 18.30
CA TYR A 509 -0.32 13.15 18.75
C TYR A 509 0.07 13.63 20.15
N ASP A 510 -0.03 14.93 20.39
CA ASP A 510 0.07 15.47 21.74
C ASP A 510 -1.33 15.80 22.27
N LEU A 511 -1.70 15.23 23.41
CA LEU A 511 -2.97 15.48 24.07
C LEU A 511 -2.77 16.42 25.25
N THR A 512 -3.67 17.39 25.43
CA THR A 512 -3.68 18.26 26.60
C THR A 512 -5.01 18.25 27.33
N PHE A 513 -4.96 18.26 28.66
CA PHE A 513 -6.11 18.39 29.54
C PHE A 513 -5.67 18.87 30.93
N ARG A 514 -6.63 19.17 31.81
CA ARG A 514 -6.36 19.37 33.24
C ARG A 514 -6.81 18.14 34.00
N GLN A 515 -5.95 17.60 34.86
CA GLN A 515 -6.25 16.42 35.65
C GLN A 515 -7.52 16.65 36.50
N PRO A 516 -8.59 15.86 36.30
CA PRO A 516 -9.78 15.97 37.12
C PRO A 516 -9.56 15.35 38.51
N ALA A 517 -10.55 15.48 39.40
CA ALA A 517 -10.51 14.84 40.71
C ALA A 517 -10.52 13.30 40.62
N GLY A 518 -11.17 12.75 39.59
CA GLY A 518 -11.21 11.32 39.34
C GLY A 518 -10.05 10.83 38.44
N PRO A 519 -9.88 9.52 38.29
CA PRO A 519 -8.85 8.94 37.45
C PRO A 519 -9.06 9.19 35.94
N VAL A 520 -7.97 9.36 35.21
CA VAL A 520 -7.91 9.43 33.74
C VAL A 520 -7.15 8.22 33.22
N ARG A 521 -7.73 7.51 32.25
CA ARG A 521 -7.12 6.31 31.67
C ARG A 521 -6.82 6.53 30.20
N LEU A 522 -5.55 6.44 29.83
CA LEU A 522 -5.10 6.27 28.45
C LEU A 522 -4.95 4.77 28.17
N THR A 523 -5.51 4.30 27.06
CA THR A 523 -5.39 2.91 26.61
C THR A 523 -5.13 2.89 25.11
N VAL A 524 -4.35 1.91 24.64
CA VAL A 524 -4.22 1.62 23.20
C VAL A 524 -4.99 0.35 22.85
N VAL A 525 -5.71 0.38 21.73
CA VAL A 525 -6.60 -0.67 21.25
C VAL A 525 -6.14 -1.16 19.88
N GLY A 526 -6.33 -2.47 19.68
CA GLY A 526 -5.88 -3.24 18.52
C GLY A 526 -4.69 -4.10 18.90
N ASP A 527 -4.58 -5.30 18.34
CA ASP A 527 -3.31 -6.02 18.31
C ASP A 527 -2.51 -5.53 17.10
N ALA A 528 -1.19 -5.44 17.23
CA ALA A 528 -0.34 -5.44 16.05
C ALA A 528 -0.60 -6.78 15.36
N ASN A 529 -0.93 -6.75 14.08
CA ASN A 529 -1.16 -7.93 13.25
C ASN A 529 -2.34 -8.80 13.72
N ALA A 530 -3.45 -8.18 14.18
CA ALA A 530 -4.73 -8.88 14.24
C ALA A 530 -5.13 -9.28 12.81
N SER A 531 -4.75 -10.48 12.38
CA SER A 531 -5.44 -11.16 11.28
C SER A 531 -6.92 -11.15 11.63
N SER A 532 -7.73 -10.36 10.93
CA SER A 532 -9.16 -10.51 11.10
C SER A 532 -9.48 -11.97 10.75
N ALA A 533 -10.38 -12.61 11.48
CA ALA A 533 -10.80 -13.97 11.15
C ALA A 533 -11.43 -14.08 9.74
N SER A 534 -11.66 -12.94 9.05
CA SER A 534 -12.17 -12.85 7.68
C SER A 534 -11.10 -12.72 6.60
N HIS A 535 -9.88 -12.28 6.91
CA HIS A 535 -8.82 -12.06 5.93
C HIS A 535 -7.64 -12.98 6.23
N SER A 536 -7.32 -13.86 5.28
CA SER A 536 -6.17 -14.78 5.31
C SER A 536 -4.83 -14.06 5.05
N PHE A 537 -4.81 -12.74 5.26
CA PHE A 537 -3.69 -11.84 5.03
C PHE A 537 -3.36 -11.11 6.34
N GLU A 538 -2.07 -10.91 6.58
CA GLU A 538 -1.57 -10.06 7.64
C GLU A 538 -1.88 -8.61 7.25
N GLY A 539 -2.87 -8.01 7.91
CA GLY A 539 -3.36 -6.66 7.62
C GLY A 539 -3.58 -5.86 8.90
N CYS A 540 -3.42 -4.55 8.81
CA CYS A 540 -3.65 -3.61 9.90
C CYS A 540 -5.14 -3.32 10.09
N GLY A 541 -5.98 -4.35 10.28
CA GLY A 541 -7.44 -4.21 10.28
C GLY A 541 -7.99 -3.18 11.27
N GLU A 542 -9.01 -2.43 10.84
CA GLU A 542 -9.73 -1.44 11.66
C GLU A 542 -10.66 -2.09 12.71
N ASP A 543 -11.10 -3.33 12.46
CA ASP A 543 -12.15 -3.98 13.23
C ASP A 543 -11.59 -4.97 14.25
N GLY A 544 -11.69 -4.55 15.51
CA GLY A 544 -11.55 -5.42 16.65
C GLY A 544 -12.51 -6.61 16.57
N ALA A 545 -11.96 -7.80 16.43
CA ALA A 545 -12.49 -8.93 17.18
C ALA A 545 -12.08 -8.74 18.64
N TYR A 546 -12.82 -7.89 19.38
CA TYR A 546 -12.99 -8.10 20.81
C TYR A 546 -13.69 -9.46 20.97
N GLY A 547 -12.89 -10.52 21.01
CA GLY A 547 -13.33 -11.89 20.85
C GLY A 547 -12.79 -12.76 21.97
N LYS A 548 -13.56 -12.86 23.06
CA LYS A 548 -13.53 -13.92 24.07
C LYS A 548 -12.13 -14.32 24.59
N GLY A 549 -11.59 -13.53 25.54
CA GLY A 549 -10.62 -14.07 26.51
C GLY A 549 -9.16 -13.67 26.40
N ARG A 550 -8.81 -12.53 25.79
CA ARG A 550 -7.48 -11.88 25.89
C ARG A 550 -7.71 -10.42 26.35
N VAL A 551 -7.64 -10.05 27.63
CA VAL A 551 -6.58 -9.98 28.66
C VAL A 551 -5.53 -8.89 28.37
N GLU A 552 -5.77 -7.74 28.99
CA GLU A 552 -4.92 -6.57 29.26
C GLU A 552 -4.26 -5.86 28.06
N THR A 553 -4.81 -4.69 27.74
CA THR A 553 -4.19 -3.68 26.88
C THR A 553 -3.30 -2.77 27.73
N ALA A 554 -2.06 -2.54 27.31
CA ALA A 554 -1.20 -1.53 27.91
C ALA A 554 -1.97 -0.22 28.12
N SER A 555 -1.92 0.28 29.36
CA SER A 555 -2.67 1.46 29.75
C SER A 555 -1.91 2.29 30.78
N LEU A 556 -2.18 3.58 30.79
CA LEU A 556 -1.66 4.54 31.76
C LEU A 556 -2.85 5.13 32.51
N LEU A 557 -2.86 4.95 33.83
CA LEU A 557 -3.86 5.47 34.74
C LEU A 557 -3.25 6.64 35.54
N LEU A 558 -3.77 7.83 35.32
CA LEU A 558 -3.41 9.03 36.08
C LEU A 558 -4.46 9.25 37.16
N ASP A 559 -4.09 9.05 38.42
CA ASP A 559 -5.00 9.09 39.57
C ASP A 559 -4.96 10.44 40.29
N GLY A 560 -6.14 11.07 40.41
CA GLY A 560 -6.36 12.34 41.10
C GLY A 560 -6.57 12.23 42.62
N GLY A 561 -6.51 11.02 43.19
CA GLY A 561 -6.70 10.80 44.63
C GLY A 561 -7.97 10.04 45.00
N GLY A 562 -8.54 9.26 44.07
CA GLY A 562 -9.65 8.33 44.34
C GLY A 562 -10.72 8.27 43.24
N GLY A 563 -11.48 7.17 43.22
CA GLY A 563 -12.57 6.94 42.26
C GLY A 563 -12.47 5.59 41.54
N SER A 564 -13.52 5.22 40.82
CA SER A 564 -13.49 4.02 39.97
C SER A 564 -12.76 4.32 38.66
N GLU A 565 -11.93 3.37 38.22
CA GLU A 565 -11.26 3.44 36.92
C GLU A 565 -12.28 3.64 35.77
N PRO A 566 -12.07 4.64 34.89
CA PRO A 566 -12.98 4.87 33.78
C PRO A 566 -12.85 3.75 32.75
N ALA A 567 -14.00 3.30 32.23
CA ALA A 567 -14.03 2.36 31.12
C ALA A 567 -13.41 2.99 29.86
N PRO A 568 -12.80 2.19 28.96
CA PRO A 568 -12.28 2.69 27.70
C PRO A 568 -13.35 3.44 26.88
N ALA A 569 -12.95 4.55 26.27
CA ALA A 569 -13.83 5.41 25.48
C ALA A 569 -14.36 4.71 24.21
N ALA A 570 -15.64 4.96 23.87
CA ALA A 570 -16.31 4.35 22.70
C ALA A 570 -16.92 5.39 21.73
N GLY A 571 -16.39 6.62 21.70
CA GLY A 571 -16.90 7.70 20.87
C GLY A 571 -16.48 7.63 19.39
N PRO A 572 -16.77 8.69 18.61
CA PRO A 572 -16.42 8.74 17.19
C PRO A 572 -14.90 8.75 16.99
N LEU A 573 -14.48 8.36 15.78
CA LEU A 573 -13.10 8.52 15.35
C LEU A 573 -12.79 10.01 15.22
N PHE A 574 -11.67 10.44 15.79
CA PHE A 574 -11.14 11.79 15.63
C PHE A 574 -10.77 12.05 14.17
N ASP A 575 -11.24 13.18 13.64
CA ASP A 575 -11.01 13.59 12.27
C ASP A 575 -10.22 14.89 12.20
N PRO A 576 -8.91 14.84 11.86
CA PRO A 576 -8.09 16.03 11.74
C PRO A 576 -8.55 17.00 10.65
N LEU A 577 -9.28 16.52 9.63
CA LEU A 577 -9.66 17.31 8.44
C LEU A 577 -10.49 18.56 8.79
N ARG A 578 -11.26 18.49 9.89
CA ARG A 578 -12.19 19.53 10.33
C ARG A 578 -11.91 20.02 11.75
N TYR A 579 -10.83 19.55 12.38
CA TYR A 579 -10.53 19.84 13.78
C TYR A 579 -9.71 21.11 13.95
N GLY A 580 -10.00 21.89 14.99
CA GLY A 580 -9.35 23.17 15.25
C GLY A 580 -9.90 24.30 14.37
N THR A 581 -9.15 25.41 14.29
CA THR A 581 -9.52 26.61 13.51
C THR A 581 -8.60 26.80 12.32
N PRO A 582 -9.13 27.17 11.14
CA PRO A 582 -8.32 27.57 10.00
C PRO A 582 -7.26 28.60 10.36
N ALA A 583 -6.09 28.47 9.74
CA ALA A 583 -5.00 29.43 9.82
C ALA A 583 -4.31 29.53 8.46
N ASP A 584 -3.58 30.62 8.25
CA ASP A 584 -2.82 30.81 7.02
C ASP A 584 -1.75 29.74 6.86
N THR A 585 -1.55 29.30 5.62
CA THR A 585 -0.51 28.33 5.26
C THR A 585 0.55 29.01 4.38
N PRO A 586 1.81 28.54 4.38
CA PRO A 586 2.89 29.14 3.60
C PRO A 586 2.67 29.14 2.09
N PHE A 587 1.69 28.37 1.60
CA PHE A 587 1.35 28.24 0.17
C PHE A 587 0.03 28.93 -0.17
N GLY A 588 -0.66 29.52 0.81
CA GLY A 588 -1.94 30.20 0.64
C GLY A 588 -2.98 29.32 -0.08
N SER A 589 -3.74 29.92 -0.99
CA SER A 589 -4.73 29.24 -1.84
C SER A 589 -4.18 28.81 -3.21
N SER A 590 -2.85 28.62 -3.33
CA SER A 590 -2.17 28.50 -4.64
C SER A 590 -2.87 27.52 -5.59
N PRO A 591 -3.31 27.97 -6.77
CA PRO A 591 -3.87 27.10 -7.80
C PRO A 591 -2.80 26.42 -8.67
N HIS A 592 -1.53 26.85 -8.55
CA HIS A 592 -0.42 26.35 -9.36
C HIS A 592 0.57 25.56 -8.50
N PHE A 593 0.89 24.35 -8.95
CA PHE A 593 1.93 23.49 -8.41
C PHE A 593 2.99 23.27 -9.50
N ASP A 594 4.26 23.37 -9.12
CA ASP A 594 5.38 23.18 -10.05
C ASP A 594 5.56 21.70 -10.40
N ARG A 595 5.12 20.81 -9.50
CA ARG A 595 5.14 19.35 -9.64
C ARG A 595 3.80 18.78 -9.16
N ASP A 596 3.29 17.79 -9.90
CA ASP A 596 2.07 17.05 -9.55
C ASP A 596 2.31 15.55 -9.72
N PHE A 597 2.42 14.85 -8.59
CA PHE A 597 2.67 13.41 -8.54
C PHE A 597 1.39 12.64 -8.20
N HIS A 598 1.27 11.43 -8.75
CA HIS A 598 0.15 10.53 -8.46
C HIS A 598 0.70 9.18 -7.99
N LEU A 599 0.42 8.84 -6.73
CA LEU A 599 0.88 7.63 -6.07
C LEU A 599 -0.31 6.73 -5.79
N VAL A 600 -0.46 5.69 -6.59
CA VAL A 600 -1.47 4.67 -6.44
C VAL A 600 -0.91 3.53 -5.60
N LEU A 601 -1.43 3.36 -4.41
CA LEU A 601 -1.07 2.29 -3.48
C LEU A 601 -1.96 1.09 -3.78
N GLY A 602 -1.38 -0.09 -4.02
CA GLY A 602 -2.14 -1.27 -4.39
C GLY A 602 -1.44 -2.57 -4.03
N ASN A 603 -2.14 -3.69 -4.14
CA ASN A 603 -1.52 -5.01 -4.07
C ASN A 603 -1.48 -5.65 -5.46
N SER A 604 -0.42 -6.41 -5.75
CA SER A 604 -0.36 -7.28 -6.93
C SER A 604 0.35 -8.58 -6.63
N PHE A 605 -0.02 -9.67 -7.31
CA PHE A 605 0.76 -10.90 -7.21
C PHE A 605 2.02 -10.75 -8.05
N GLY A 606 3.19 -11.09 -7.53
CA GLY A 606 4.43 -10.92 -8.28
C GLY A 606 5.61 -11.66 -7.66
N PHE A 607 6.80 -11.24 -8.03
CA PHE A 607 8.04 -11.73 -7.47
C PHE A 607 8.83 -10.56 -6.91
N PHE A 608 9.42 -10.73 -5.73
CA PHE A 608 10.37 -9.80 -5.13
C PHE A 608 11.60 -10.57 -4.66
N ASP A 609 12.77 -10.12 -5.07
CA ASP A 609 14.04 -10.81 -4.88
C ASP A 609 13.99 -12.31 -5.25
N GLY A 610 13.31 -12.62 -6.35
CA GLY A 610 13.11 -13.98 -6.87
C GLY A 610 12.13 -14.87 -6.10
N ARG A 611 11.38 -14.33 -5.14
CA ARG A 611 10.38 -15.07 -4.36
C ARG A 611 8.96 -14.64 -4.75
N PRO A 612 8.03 -15.59 -4.98
CA PRO A 612 6.64 -15.23 -5.25
C PRO A 612 5.96 -14.70 -3.98
N MET A 613 5.26 -13.59 -4.09
CA MET A 613 4.50 -12.99 -2.99
C MET A 613 3.39 -12.08 -3.52
N VAL A 614 2.53 -11.62 -2.61
CA VAL A 614 1.70 -10.45 -2.87
C VAL A 614 2.51 -9.22 -2.50
N LEU A 615 2.74 -8.37 -3.49
CA LEU A 615 3.50 -7.14 -3.40
C LEU A 615 2.60 -6.02 -2.91
N TRP A 616 3.14 -5.17 -2.05
CA TRP A 616 2.58 -3.84 -1.78
C TRP A 616 3.29 -2.85 -2.69
N THR A 617 2.53 -2.26 -3.59
CA THR A 617 3.05 -1.54 -4.74
C THR A 617 2.72 -0.07 -4.67
N ILE A 618 3.60 0.75 -5.24
CA ILE A 618 3.35 2.14 -5.59
C ILE A 618 3.37 2.20 -7.10
N ASN A 619 2.26 2.65 -7.69
CA ASN A 619 2.07 2.67 -9.14
C ASN A 619 2.33 1.29 -9.81
N ASN A 620 1.92 0.19 -9.14
CA ASN A 620 2.11 -1.21 -9.56
C ASN A 620 3.60 -1.61 -9.75
N ALA A 621 4.51 -0.88 -9.10
CA ALA A 621 5.93 -1.18 -9.01
C ALA A 621 6.36 -1.32 -7.55
N VAL A 622 7.51 -1.95 -7.34
CA VAL A 622 8.23 -2.06 -6.06
C VAL A 622 9.68 -1.64 -6.28
N TYR A 623 10.38 -1.28 -5.22
CA TYR A 623 11.79 -0.96 -5.24
C TYR A 623 12.61 -2.06 -5.96
N PRO A 624 13.57 -1.71 -6.82
CA PRO A 624 14.03 -0.36 -7.17
C PRO A 624 13.30 0.26 -8.38
N ASP A 625 12.22 -0.36 -8.86
CA ASP A 625 11.56 0.01 -10.13
C ASP A 625 10.53 1.15 -9.99
N ILE A 626 10.25 1.61 -8.77
CA ILE A 626 9.44 2.82 -8.55
C ILE A 626 10.29 4.04 -8.95
N PRO A 627 9.87 4.86 -9.92
CA PRO A 627 10.61 6.05 -10.32
C PRO A 627 10.79 7.02 -9.16
N ALA A 628 11.96 7.65 -9.06
CA ALA A 628 12.18 8.72 -8.10
C ALA A 628 11.36 9.97 -8.49
N LEU A 629 10.76 10.62 -7.51
CA LEU A 629 10.03 11.88 -7.68
C LEU A 629 11.05 13.01 -7.79
N LEU A 630 11.19 13.55 -9.00
CA LEU A 630 12.18 14.58 -9.28
C LEU A 630 11.64 15.98 -8.97
N VAL A 631 12.33 16.70 -8.10
CA VAL A 631 12.01 18.08 -7.72
C VAL A 631 13.21 18.99 -7.90
N LYS A 632 12.94 20.30 -7.98
CA LYS A 632 13.95 21.34 -7.80
C LYS A 632 13.75 22.02 -6.45
N GLU A 633 14.84 22.55 -5.93
CA GLU A 633 14.81 23.38 -4.74
C GLU A 633 13.88 24.58 -4.97
N GLY A 634 12.92 24.75 -4.06
CA GLY A 634 11.87 25.76 -4.10
C GLY A 634 10.54 25.32 -4.71
N ASP A 635 10.48 24.21 -5.46
CA ASP A 635 9.26 23.71 -6.11
C ASP A 635 8.13 23.56 -5.09
N LEU A 636 6.93 24.04 -5.44
CA LEU A 636 5.70 23.71 -4.72
C LEU A 636 5.12 22.42 -5.31
N VAL A 637 5.12 21.36 -4.52
CA VAL A 637 4.79 20.00 -4.95
C VAL A 637 3.40 19.64 -4.46
N ARG A 638 2.57 19.10 -5.36
CA ARG A 638 1.36 18.35 -5.00
C ARG A 638 1.60 16.87 -5.19
N THR A 639 1.13 16.09 -4.24
CA THR A 639 1.09 14.63 -4.36
C THR A 639 -0.33 14.14 -4.08
N THR A 640 -0.86 13.30 -4.97
CA THR A 640 -2.14 12.62 -4.78
C THR A 640 -1.89 11.16 -4.40
N PHE A 641 -2.28 10.77 -3.20
CA PHE A 641 -2.32 9.36 -2.78
C PHE A 641 -3.69 8.76 -3.09
N VAL A 642 -3.72 7.54 -3.62
CA VAL A 642 -4.94 6.76 -3.79
C VAL A 642 -4.68 5.33 -3.32
N ASN A 643 -5.32 4.90 -2.23
CA ASN A 643 -5.18 3.53 -1.77
C ASN A 643 -6.27 2.62 -2.34
N ARG A 644 -5.84 1.69 -3.20
CA ARG A 644 -6.66 0.64 -3.82
C ARG A 644 -6.41 -0.74 -3.21
N SER A 645 -5.47 -0.82 -2.26
CA SER A 645 -5.14 -2.04 -1.53
C SER A 645 -6.17 -2.32 -0.45
N LEU A 646 -6.07 -3.50 0.18
CA LEU A 646 -6.89 -3.87 1.34
C LEU A 646 -6.20 -3.52 2.68
N ASP A 647 -5.02 -2.90 2.63
CA ASP A 647 -4.22 -2.58 3.81
C ASP A 647 -4.09 -1.06 4.00
N ASP A 648 -3.94 -0.63 5.25
CA ASP A 648 -3.49 0.72 5.56
C ASP A 648 -2.04 0.93 5.13
N HIS A 649 -1.74 2.12 4.60
CA HIS A 649 -0.39 2.55 4.27
C HIS A 649 -0.06 3.88 4.95
N PRO A 650 0.66 3.87 6.08
CA PRO A 650 1.20 5.08 6.68
C PRO A 650 2.36 5.63 5.83
N MET A 651 2.07 6.52 4.88
CA MET A 651 3.07 7.07 3.96
C MET A 651 3.93 8.11 4.67
N HIS A 652 5.23 7.85 4.80
CA HIS A 652 6.21 8.71 5.44
C HIS A 652 7.05 9.46 4.41
N LEU A 653 7.17 10.79 4.58
CA LEU A 653 8.00 11.69 3.79
C LEU A 653 9.18 12.16 4.64
N HIS A 654 10.40 11.86 4.20
CA HIS A 654 11.61 12.28 4.91
C HIS A 654 11.97 13.75 4.62
N GLY A 655 12.63 14.39 5.59
CA GLY A 655 13.21 15.74 5.47
C GLY A 655 12.21 16.87 5.26
N HIS A 656 10.92 16.57 5.17
CA HIS A 656 9.84 17.52 4.92
C HIS A 656 8.59 17.09 5.70
N ARG A 657 7.56 17.92 5.62
CA ARG A 657 6.21 17.63 6.08
C ARG A 657 5.20 18.01 5.00
N MET A 658 4.15 17.23 4.89
CA MET A 658 3.06 17.44 3.95
C MET A 658 1.87 18.10 4.64
N LEU A 659 1.31 19.11 3.98
CA LEU A 659 0.03 19.72 4.32
C LEU A 659 -1.08 18.95 3.61
N VAL A 660 -2.03 18.42 4.36
CA VAL A 660 -3.24 17.80 3.79
C VAL A 660 -4.17 18.87 3.24
N LEU A 661 -4.42 18.83 1.93
CA LEU A 661 -5.32 19.77 1.23
C LEU A 661 -6.76 19.25 1.17
N SER A 662 -6.91 17.95 0.85
CA SER A 662 -8.21 17.30 0.78
C SER A 662 -8.12 15.81 1.08
N ARG A 663 -9.24 15.24 1.54
CA ARG A 663 -9.46 13.80 1.66
C ARG A 663 -10.76 13.43 0.97
N ASN A 664 -10.72 12.47 0.06
CA ASN A 664 -11.87 11.99 -0.70
C ASN A 664 -12.64 13.12 -1.43
N GLY A 665 -11.91 14.14 -1.88
CA GLY A 665 -12.47 15.33 -2.54
C GLY A 665 -13.04 16.38 -1.58
N GLU A 666 -13.11 16.10 -0.29
CA GLU A 666 -13.46 17.09 0.73
C GLU A 666 -12.22 17.88 1.16
N LYS A 667 -12.29 19.21 1.05
CA LYS A 667 -11.19 20.09 1.47
C LYS A 667 -11.01 20.06 2.99
N ALA A 668 -9.77 20.20 3.43
CA ALA A 668 -9.47 20.49 4.84
C ALA A 668 -10.09 21.84 5.23
N THR A 669 -10.82 21.88 6.34
CA THR A 669 -11.49 23.08 6.86
C THR A 669 -11.15 23.37 8.32
N GLY A 670 -10.40 22.50 8.99
CA GLY A 670 -9.90 22.72 10.35
C GLY A 670 -8.60 23.54 10.37
N SER A 671 -7.82 23.33 11.43
CA SER A 671 -6.41 23.71 11.47
C SER A 671 -5.67 23.16 10.25
N PRO A 672 -4.67 23.88 9.70
CA PRO A 672 -3.74 23.30 8.74
C PRO A 672 -3.18 21.98 9.28
N TRP A 673 -3.50 20.88 8.61
CA TRP A 673 -3.08 19.55 9.01
C TRP A 673 -1.74 19.25 8.37
N TRP A 674 -0.68 19.53 9.13
CA TRP A 674 0.69 19.15 8.80
C TRP A 674 1.02 17.79 9.40
N THR A 675 1.66 16.95 8.60
CA THR A 675 2.08 15.60 9.00
C THR A 675 3.32 15.21 8.20
N ASP A 676 4.21 14.42 8.78
CA ASP A 676 5.27 13.73 8.01
C ASP A 676 4.89 12.27 7.72
N THR A 677 3.83 11.74 8.35
CA THR A 677 3.40 10.35 8.22
C THR A 677 1.88 10.26 8.14
N LEU A 678 1.39 10.17 6.91
CA LEU A 678 -0.05 10.17 6.62
C LEU A 678 -0.56 8.74 6.46
N ASN A 679 -1.47 8.31 7.33
CA ASN A 679 -2.20 7.06 7.10
C ASN A 679 -3.15 7.22 5.92
N VAL A 680 -3.00 6.37 4.89
CA VAL A 680 -3.92 6.27 3.77
C VAL A 680 -4.66 4.94 3.90
N ALA A 681 -5.88 4.97 4.44
CA ALA A 681 -6.67 3.75 4.64
C ALA A 681 -7.26 3.22 3.31
N PRO A 682 -7.70 1.95 3.25
CA PRO A 682 -8.31 1.38 2.05
C PRO A 682 -9.43 2.24 1.46
N GLY A 683 -9.31 2.57 0.17
CA GLY A 683 -10.27 3.39 -0.55
C GLY A 683 -10.17 4.90 -0.30
N GLU A 684 -9.25 5.35 0.56
CA GLU A 684 -9.01 6.78 0.75
C GLU A 684 -8.15 7.37 -0.38
N ARG A 685 -8.43 8.64 -0.65
CA ARG A 685 -7.68 9.51 -1.54
C ARG A 685 -7.29 10.77 -0.79
N TYR A 686 -6.02 11.12 -0.83
CA TYR A 686 -5.52 12.38 -0.26
C TYR A 686 -4.84 13.22 -1.33
N GLU A 687 -5.07 14.53 -1.27
CA GLU A 687 -4.21 15.51 -1.93
C GLU A 687 -3.40 16.21 -0.84
N VAL A 688 -2.08 16.18 -0.98
CA VAL A 688 -1.16 16.85 -0.07
C VAL A 688 -0.25 17.80 -0.83
N ALA A 689 0.33 18.77 -0.12
CA ALA A 689 1.34 19.64 -0.68
C ALA A 689 2.49 19.91 0.28
N PHE A 690 3.68 20.11 -0.27
CA PHE A 690 4.85 20.57 0.46
C PHE A 690 5.72 21.43 -0.45
N ARG A 691 6.63 22.20 0.14
CA ARG A 691 7.67 22.91 -0.61
C ARG A 691 8.95 22.09 -0.53
N ALA A 692 9.61 21.92 -1.66
CA ALA A 692 10.90 21.27 -1.73
C ALA A 692 12.01 22.26 -1.30
N ASP A 693 12.12 22.54 0.00
CA ASP A 693 13.10 23.49 0.58
C ASP A 693 14.21 22.84 1.43
N ASN A 694 14.24 21.51 1.50
CA ASN A 694 15.31 20.75 2.14
C ASN A 694 16.04 19.84 1.13
N PRO A 695 17.08 20.36 0.46
CA PRO A 695 17.83 19.60 -0.54
C PRO A 695 18.34 18.24 -0.06
N GLY A 696 18.18 17.22 -0.92
CA GLY A 696 18.68 15.89 -0.62
C GLY A 696 18.29 14.82 -1.61
N LEU A 697 18.74 13.62 -1.31
CA LEU A 697 18.15 12.38 -1.81
C LEU A 697 17.43 11.73 -0.62
N TRP A 698 16.11 11.83 -0.62
CA TRP A 698 15.26 11.39 0.47
C TRP A 698 14.64 10.04 0.14
N MET A 699 14.59 9.14 1.11
CA MET A 699 13.98 7.81 0.95
C MET A 699 12.61 7.83 1.62
N ASP A 700 11.54 7.85 0.83
CA ASP A 700 10.16 7.90 1.32
C ASP A 700 9.52 6.53 1.18
N HIS A 701 8.64 6.15 2.12
CA HIS A 701 8.13 4.78 2.14
C HIS A 701 6.81 4.64 2.89
N CYS A 702 6.19 3.47 2.72
CA CYS A 702 5.19 3.02 3.68
C CYS A 702 5.87 2.72 5.01
N HIS A 703 5.37 3.27 6.10
CA HIS A 703 5.92 3.09 7.44
C HIS A 703 5.37 1.83 8.14
N ASN A 704 4.63 1.00 7.41
CA ASN A 704 4.61 -0.43 7.70
C ASN A 704 5.93 -1.00 7.18
N LEU A 705 6.86 -1.23 8.09
CA LEU A 705 8.24 -1.59 7.74
C LEU A 705 8.33 -2.95 7.04
N ASP A 706 7.33 -3.83 7.19
CA ASP A 706 7.26 -5.07 6.39
C ASP A 706 6.92 -4.77 4.93
N HIS A 707 6.03 -3.81 4.66
CA HIS A 707 5.75 -3.34 3.30
C HIS A 707 6.99 -2.66 2.69
N ALA A 708 7.70 -1.84 3.48
CA ALA A 708 8.92 -1.16 3.06
C ALA A 708 10.04 -2.15 2.69
N ARG A 709 10.29 -3.14 3.56
CA ARG A 709 11.24 -4.25 3.33
C ARG A 709 10.93 -5.00 2.02
N ASP A 710 9.65 -5.21 1.74
CA ASP A 710 9.18 -5.93 0.54
C ASP A 710 9.01 -5.00 -0.67
N GLY A 711 9.56 -3.78 -0.59
CA GLY A 711 9.80 -2.90 -1.73
C GLY A 711 8.86 -1.71 -1.87
N MET A 712 8.03 -1.40 -0.87
CA MET A 712 7.17 -0.20 -0.88
C MET A 712 7.94 1.06 -0.48
N VAL A 713 9.02 1.33 -1.23
CA VAL A 713 10.00 2.40 -1.02
C VAL A 713 10.16 3.17 -2.31
N LEU A 714 10.13 4.50 -2.23
CA LEU A 714 10.44 5.42 -3.31
C LEU A 714 11.44 6.48 -2.84
N HIS A 715 11.83 7.39 -3.73
CA HIS A 715 12.72 8.50 -3.37
C HIS A 715 12.16 9.82 -3.86
N LEU A 716 12.22 10.85 -3.02
CA LEU A 716 12.16 12.25 -3.45
C LEU A 716 13.59 12.71 -3.74
N ALA A 717 13.88 12.96 -5.01
CA ALA A 717 15.22 13.29 -5.51
C ALA A 717 15.28 14.75 -5.97
N TYR A 718 16.20 15.53 -5.40
CA TYR A 718 16.48 16.87 -5.88
C TYR A 718 17.37 16.81 -7.12
N ASP A 719 17.04 17.63 -8.12
CA ASP A 719 17.89 17.82 -9.29
C ASP A 719 19.31 18.24 -8.87
N GLY A 720 20.32 17.63 -9.49
CA GLY A 720 21.73 17.86 -9.18
C GLY A 720 22.24 17.21 -7.88
N VAL A 721 21.42 16.48 -7.11
CA VAL A 721 21.89 15.75 -5.91
C VAL A 721 22.24 14.30 -6.25
N SER A 722 23.38 13.84 -5.73
CA SER A 722 23.85 12.47 -5.90
C SER A 722 24.33 11.87 -4.57
N SER A 723 24.25 10.56 -4.43
CA SER A 723 24.78 9.84 -3.28
C SER A 723 25.99 9.00 -3.68
N PRO A 724 27.09 9.03 -2.89
CA PRO A 724 28.24 8.14 -3.07
C PRO A 724 28.04 6.76 -2.41
N TYR A 725 26.96 6.58 -1.66
CA TYR A 725 26.67 5.34 -0.93
C TYR A 725 25.98 4.32 -1.84
N GLU A 726 26.08 3.03 -1.49
CA GLU A 726 25.46 1.93 -2.25
C GLU A 726 24.63 1.04 -1.32
N THR A 727 23.39 0.70 -1.69
CA THR A 727 22.55 -0.29 -1.02
C THR A 727 22.81 -1.69 -1.60
N GLY A 728 22.42 -2.74 -0.89
CA GLY A 728 22.41 -4.11 -1.39
C GLY A 728 23.17 -5.10 -0.52
N ARG A 729 22.90 -6.40 -0.73
CA ARG A 729 23.43 -7.46 0.15
C ARG A 729 24.97 -7.50 0.20
N SER A 730 25.66 -7.06 -0.85
CA SER A 730 27.13 -7.08 -0.92
C SER A 730 27.81 -5.86 -0.29
N THR A 731 27.08 -4.77 -0.04
CA THR A 731 27.61 -3.53 0.55
C THR A 731 27.48 -3.55 2.08
N GLY A 732 26.54 -4.34 2.60
CA GLY A 732 26.18 -4.35 4.03
C GLY A 732 25.09 -3.32 4.37
N ASN A 733 24.78 -2.41 3.47
CA ASN A 733 23.73 -1.42 3.61
C ASN A 733 22.39 -1.98 3.15
N ARG A 734 21.43 -2.03 4.07
CA ARG A 734 20.06 -2.49 3.84
C ARG A 734 19.14 -1.59 4.66
N PRO A 735 18.60 -0.50 4.10
CA PRO A 735 17.71 0.40 4.84
C PRO A 735 16.57 -0.34 5.54
N GLU A 736 15.76 -1.08 4.77
CA GLU A 736 14.54 -1.76 5.22
C GLU A 736 14.68 -3.27 5.42
#